data_AF-M7TNC3-F1
#
_entry.id   AF-M7TNC3-F1
#
_cell.length_a   1.000
_cell.length_b   1.000
_cell.length_c   1.000
_cell.angle_alpha   90.00
_cell.angle_beta   90.00
_cell.angle_gamma   90.00
#
_symmetry.space_group_name_H-M   'P 1'
#
loop_
_entity.id
_entity.type
_entity.pdbx_description
1 polymer ?
#
loop_
_entity_poly.entity_id
_entity_poly.type
_entity_poly.pdbx_seq_one_letter_code
_entity_poly.pdbx_strand_id
1 'polypeptide(L)'
;MSSAAKPIVCDTTAPNPTEYYGTLVNTNIRYEDGSPVTIKGFLGVKFKAPPNSGITVDVLLNPWQQTSSEKRCETLEDGTIIVTAKIIVESSHTFKPSDKLTWGINGDLTHDTDTYVNSFELYADELPSGYVEIQCADAPDPALKNAKQVIYLEQDSTRESHYVGPGETISPSVVSGNYTVKVDDLADEAQTVVATALVSPDQITVVTGETTTVKVTYGNVSKYSALNVEVGQLPSPIEKEQLHVTVVKTSTGELLADFSSPGNRKTELRRLPSSGKADINAQITLNNVKYSFFSTISLSNTLFKVSIDQDNIKSKEIDSSGFVDLPISLLSDVTDPDTAISVRLSSEASDLIYEQAIPVSQGTVKLEVPVAPGDYNVAVKGFISDWTVYAVESPRTLTVASDGSTTLQLTARRGANLKVKGFQEFLSFGALSDLVDLDGTAFVAARASSLFKYAGNDGAGDPGINLVDDPATTKTVELAAKIESQLEGDHSVLPIMISYTVNLSLGDVISQLTNETQLAHSFGNLILSLKLAKEASKKPVPAGYIVNPDFLGECQKGVRPDFVMPVRNSLEEALNYRKVDVEVPSAITDTLKGYVFAVNWLIRTVAEEVTFGWQVNLWGVGSSEWVYLDESPAEKAKLTANYIKELGVYDSEYAPDFLAIDRYEADDFTQRAYVNSYCYSSYEWGRFFDFCSTLSLELQVPVAPWQIPASRIPNTTESVANLEIEHWGSGGTYIFGDPSINTDYHNIHPKILAIKPGSLVGHETVEDLFAHAQPFDLSYPTYEDFPLRGIFAVLLGGGATTGIVTTIGKTGPWTQEKISSYMQAPISLKSTASL
;
A
#
# COMPACT_ATOMS: atom_id res chain seq x y z
N MET A 1 42.38 -17.65 -32.24
CA MET A 1 42.76 -16.22 -32.16
C MET A 1 41.48 -15.45 -31.87
N SER A 2 41.21 -15.22 -30.58
CA SER A 2 40.06 -14.41 -30.15
C SER A 2 40.35 -12.98 -30.57
N SER A 3 39.44 -12.34 -31.33
CA SER A 3 39.52 -10.90 -31.53
C SER A 3 39.30 -10.26 -30.16
N ALA A 4 40.37 -9.72 -29.56
CA ALA A 4 40.23 -8.93 -28.35
C ALA A 4 39.14 -7.87 -28.60
N ALA A 5 38.12 -7.83 -27.75
CA ALA A 5 37.10 -6.79 -27.81
C ALA A 5 37.82 -5.44 -27.79
N LYS A 6 37.46 -4.56 -28.72
CA LYS A 6 38.10 -3.25 -28.82
C LYS A 6 37.78 -2.46 -27.53
N PRO A 7 38.77 -1.84 -26.87
CA PRO A 7 38.50 -1.02 -25.69
C PRO A 7 37.54 0.12 -26.01
N ILE A 8 36.57 0.34 -25.12
CA ILE A 8 35.68 1.49 -25.17
C ILE A 8 36.33 2.61 -24.35
N VAL A 9 36.40 3.79 -24.96
CA VAL A 9 36.96 5.00 -24.36
C VAL A 9 35.90 6.09 -24.30
N CYS A 10 36.06 7.02 -23.35
CA CYS A 10 35.24 8.22 -23.23
C CYS A 10 36.10 9.40 -22.81
N ASP A 11 35.60 10.61 -23.06
CA ASP A 11 36.21 11.83 -22.57
C ASP A 11 35.56 12.15 -21.21
N THR A 12 36.36 12.11 -20.14
CA THR A 12 35.90 12.31 -18.76
C THR A 12 36.36 13.66 -18.20
N THR A 13 35.46 14.38 -17.52
CA THR A 13 35.78 15.65 -16.84
C THR A 13 35.19 15.70 -15.44
N ALA A 14 35.79 16.46 -14.53
CA ALA A 14 35.28 16.71 -13.19
C ALA A 14 34.97 18.21 -12.98
N PRO A 15 33.80 18.71 -13.40
CA PRO A 15 33.52 20.14 -13.32
C PRO A 15 33.21 20.58 -11.87
N ASN A 16 33.91 21.62 -11.42
CA ASN A 16 33.68 22.35 -10.15
C ASN A 16 33.50 21.46 -8.90
N PRO A 17 34.45 20.56 -8.57
CA PRO A 17 34.33 19.73 -7.37
C PRO A 17 34.42 20.57 -6.09
N THR A 18 33.70 20.12 -5.05
CA THR A 18 33.83 20.61 -3.67
C THR A 18 34.33 19.49 -2.77
N GLU A 19 34.74 19.80 -1.54
CA GLU A 19 35.23 18.81 -0.57
C GLU A 19 34.13 17.81 -0.11
N TYR A 20 32.85 18.08 -0.38
CA TYR A 20 31.72 17.22 0.03
C TYR A 20 30.99 16.57 -1.16
N TYR A 21 31.09 17.17 -2.34
CA TYR A 21 30.35 16.76 -3.53
C TYR A 21 31.07 17.18 -4.79
N GLY A 22 31.06 16.32 -5.80
CA GLY A 22 31.38 16.71 -7.16
C GLY A 22 30.72 15.82 -8.19
N THR A 23 31.02 16.09 -9.46
CA THR A 23 30.50 15.30 -10.58
C THR A 23 31.62 14.78 -11.45
N LEU A 24 31.46 13.56 -11.98
CA LEU A 24 32.27 13.04 -13.08
C LEU A 24 31.39 12.92 -14.31
N VAL A 25 31.82 13.51 -15.42
CA VAL A 25 31.04 13.59 -16.66
C VAL A 25 31.77 12.82 -17.74
N ASN A 26 31.16 11.75 -18.25
CA ASN A 26 31.63 11.04 -19.44
C ASN A 26 30.88 11.53 -20.68
N THR A 27 31.62 11.82 -21.74
CA THR A 27 31.09 12.18 -23.07
C THR A 27 31.84 11.42 -24.16
N ASN A 28 31.36 11.49 -25.40
CA ASN A 28 32.07 10.96 -26.56
C ASN A 28 32.45 9.46 -26.44
N ILE A 29 31.53 8.64 -25.93
CA ILE A 29 31.73 7.19 -25.76
C ILE A 29 31.88 6.52 -27.12
N ARG A 30 33.03 5.87 -27.35
CA ARG A 30 33.42 5.29 -28.63
C ARG A 30 34.43 4.17 -28.44
N TYR A 31 34.64 3.35 -29.45
CA TYR A 31 35.81 2.47 -29.47
C TYR A 31 37.08 3.30 -29.70
N GLU A 32 38.24 2.80 -29.25
CA GLU A 32 39.53 3.49 -29.37
C GLU A 32 39.89 3.91 -30.81
N ASP A 33 39.42 3.16 -31.83
CA ASP A 33 39.60 3.49 -33.24
C ASP A 33 38.65 4.59 -33.77
N GLY A 34 37.82 5.17 -32.90
CA GLY A 34 36.85 6.21 -33.20
C GLY A 34 35.50 5.71 -33.71
N SER A 35 35.30 4.41 -33.86
CA SER A 35 33.99 3.85 -34.26
C SER A 35 32.96 3.93 -33.12
N PRO A 36 31.66 4.12 -33.43
CA PRO A 36 30.63 4.26 -32.40
C PRO A 36 30.36 2.93 -31.67
N VAL A 37 30.12 3.01 -30.37
CA VAL A 37 29.71 1.85 -29.56
C VAL A 37 28.21 1.64 -29.72
N THR A 38 27.80 0.40 -29.95
CA THR A 38 26.38 0.01 -29.92
C THR A 38 26.16 -1.00 -28.80
N ILE A 39 25.26 -0.67 -27.90
CA ILE A 39 24.75 -1.57 -26.87
C ILE A 39 23.36 -2.06 -27.27
N LYS A 40 22.98 -3.25 -26.83
CA LYS A 40 21.67 -3.87 -27.07
C LYS A 40 20.74 -3.70 -25.88
N GLY A 41 21.29 -3.68 -24.66
CA GLY A 41 20.55 -3.61 -23.43
C GLY A 41 21.24 -2.77 -22.34
N PHE A 42 22.57 -2.73 -22.24
CA PHE A 42 23.22 -1.85 -21.26
C PHE A 42 24.67 -1.48 -21.57
N LEU A 43 25.11 -0.34 -21.03
CA LEU A 43 26.52 0.02 -20.91
C LEU A 43 27.03 -0.34 -19.51
N GLY A 44 27.98 -1.25 -19.42
CA GLY A 44 28.71 -1.52 -18.19
C GLY A 44 29.74 -0.43 -17.93
N VAL A 45 29.83 0.06 -16.69
CA VAL A 45 30.74 1.12 -16.28
C VAL A 45 31.43 0.69 -14.99
N LYS A 46 32.75 0.75 -14.93
CA LYS A 46 33.52 0.53 -13.70
C LYS A 46 34.47 1.70 -13.48
N PHE A 47 34.51 2.28 -12.29
CA PHE A 47 35.40 3.41 -11.98
C PHE A 47 35.69 3.51 -10.48
N LYS A 48 36.66 4.34 -10.10
CA LYS A 48 37.02 4.63 -8.71
C LYS A 48 36.34 5.92 -8.23
N ALA A 49 35.95 5.95 -6.96
CA ALA A 49 35.37 7.09 -6.27
C ALA A 49 36.00 7.25 -4.87
N PRO A 50 35.96 8.46 -4.28
CA PRO A 50 36.47 8.71 -2.93
C PRO A 50 35.70 7.94 -1.83
N PRO A 51 36.27 7.79 -0.61
CA PRO A 51 35.61 7.13 0.52
C PRO A 51 34.24 7.73 0.87
N ASN A 52 33.31 6.90 1.38
CA ASN A 52 31.96 7.28 1.82
C ASN A 52 31.06 7.97 0.76
N SER A 53 31.32 7.73 -0.53
CA SER A 53 30.59 8.39 -1.60
C SER A 53 29.22 7.76 -1.88
N GLY A 54 28.15 8.53 -1.66
CA GLY A 54 26.88 8.33 -2.34
C GLY A 54 27.04 8.61 -3.84
N ILE A 55 26.65 7.67 -4.70
CA ILE A 55 26.80 7.77 -6.16
C ILE A 55 25.43 7.90 -6.83
N THR A 56 25.23 8.89 -7.69
CA THR A 56 24.06 9.01 -8.59
C THR A 56 24.52 9.06 -10.04
N VAL A 57 23.63 8.79 -10.99
CA VAL A 57 23.93 8.92 -12.42
C VAL A 57 22.74 9.48 -13.18
N ASP A 58 22.98 10.55 -13.93
CA ASP A 58 22.04 11.12 -14.89
C ASP A 58 22.54 10.82 -16.31
N VAL A 59 21.69 10.20 -17.12
CA VAL A 59 22.04 9.75 -18.47
C VAL A 59 21.24 10.53 -19.49
N LEU A 60 21.93 11.13 -20.44
CA LEU A 60 21.34 11.84 -21.57
C LEU A 60 21.77 11.15 -22.86
N LEU A 61 20.80 10.51 -23.52
CA LEU A 61 20.99 9.84 -24.82
C LEU A 61 20.28 10.60 -25.94
N ASN A 62 20.80 10.48 -27.17
CA ASN A 62 20.21 11.02 -28.38
C ASN A 62 20.10 9.94 -29.48
N PRO A 63 18.90 9.53 -29.93
CA PRO A 63 17.59 10.01 -29.45
C PRO A 63 17.41 9.68 -27.97
N TRP A 64 16.60 10.49 -27.28
CA TRP A 64 16.25 10.23 -25.90
C TRP A 64 15.54 8.88 -25.79
N GLN A 65 15.91 8.12 -24.77
CA GLN A 65 15.21 6.92 -24.36
C GLN A 65 15.31 6.77 -22.86
N GLN A 66 14.38 6.00 -22.28
CA GLN A 66 14.40 5.73 -20.86
C GLN A 66 15.64 4.89 -20.51
N THR A 67 16.34 5.31 -19.47
CA THR A 67 17.50 4.61 -18.93
C THR A 67 17.27 4.31 -17.46
N SER A 68 17.75 3.16 -17.02
CA SER A 68 17.86 2.84 -15.59
C SER A 68 19.29 2.47 -15.25
N SER A 69 19.64 2.47 -13.96
CA SER A 69 20.97 2.07 -13.53
C SER A 69 20.94 1.07 -12.39
N GLU A 70 21.71 -0.01 -12.53
CA GLU A 70 22.10 -0.89 -11.41
C GLU A 70 23.52 -0.50 -11.01
N LYS A 71 23.85 -0.47 -9.71
CA LYS A 71 25.23 -0.22 -9.26
C LYS A 71 25.60 -1.11 -8.08
N ARG A 72 26.88 -1.47 -8.02
CA ARG A 72 27.56 -2.17 -6.94
C ARG A 72 28.77 -1.32 -6.55
N CYS A 73 29.02 -1.20 -5.25
CA CYS A 73 30.19 -0.51 -4.73
C CYS A 73 31.06 -1.54 -4.00
N GLU A 74 32.36 -1.30 -3.94
CA GLU A 74 33.30 -2.08 -3.16
C GLU A 74 34.30 -1.11 -2.52
N THR A 75 34.42 -1.13 -1.19
CA THR A 75 35.41 -0.29 -0.50
C THR A 75 36.73 -1.04 -0.37
N LEU A 76 37.81 -0.46 -0.88
CA LEU A 76 39.17 -0.99 -0.76
C LEU A 76 39.77 -0.66 0.62
N GLU A 77 40.88 -1.33 0.98
CA GLU A 77 41.56 -1.13 2.27
C GLU A 77 42.02 0.32 2.51
N ASP A 78 42.32 1.08 1.46
CA ASP A 78 42.71 2.49 1.52
C ASP A 78 41.50 3.45 1.60
N GLY A 79 40.27 2.91 1.60
CA GLY A 79 39.01 3.65 1.63
C GLY A 79 38.47 4.03 0.25
N THR A 80 39.22 3.84 -0.84
CA THR A 80 38.72 4.09 -2.20
C THR A 80 37.56 3.18 -2.53
N ILE A 81 36.51 3.70 -3.17
CA ILE A 81 35.37 2.92 -3.62
C ILE A 81 35.54 2.54 -5.09
N ILE A 82 35.42 1.26 -5.43
CA ILE A 82 35.21 0.80 -6.81
C ILE A 82 33.71 0.76 -7.05
N VAL A 83 33.24 1.52 -8.03
CA VAL A 83 31.85 1.51 -8.49
C VAL A 83 31.78 0.65 -9.75
N THR A 84 30.87 -0.32 -9.78
CA THR A 84 30.51 -1.09 -10.99
C THR A 84 29.03 -0.92 -11.26
N ALA A 85 28.66 -0.37 -12.41
CA ALA A 85 27.30 -0.01 -12.75
C ALA A 85 26.89 -0.54 -14.13
N LYS A 86 25.60 -0.83 -14.30
CA LYS A 86 24.97 -1.03 -15.60
C LYS A 86 24.08 0.16 -15.88
N ILE A 87 24.26 0.81 -17.02
CA ILE A 87 23.34 1.80 -17.56
C ILE A 87 22.47 1.09 -18.58
N ILE A 88 21.27 0.69 -18.16
CA ILE A 88 20.33 -0.11 -18.94
C ILE A 88 19.53 0.83 -19.84
N VAL A 89 19.37 0.43 -21.10
CA VAL A 89 18.60 1.12 -22.13
C VAL A 89 17.40 0.29 -22.55
N GLU A 90 16.28 0.93 -22.83
CA GLU A 90 15.03 0.27 -23.27
C GLU A 90 15.20 -0.47 -24.61
N SER A 91 16.02 0.08 -25.49
CA SER A 91 16.31 -0.50 -26.80
C SER A 91 17.76 -0.29 -27.19
N SER A 92 18.23 -1.03 -28.20
CA SER A 92 19.61 -0.93 -28.65
C SER A 92 19.99 0.52 -28.96
N HIS A 93 21.10 0.99 -28.37
CA HIS A 93 21.58 2.37 -28.50
C HIS A 93 22.96 2.41 -29.14
N THR A 94 23.13 3.26 -30.15
CA THR A 94 24.44 3.61 -30.72
C THR A 94 24.87 4.97 -30.18
N PHE A 95 25.94 4.99 -29.38
CA PHE A 95 26.42 6.20 -28.72
C PHE A 95 26.86 7.27 -29.73
N LYS A 96 26.40 8.51 -29.49
CA LYS A 96 26.75 9.71 -30.24
C LYS A 96 27.63 10.63 -29.40
N PRO A 97 28.44 11.52 -30.03
CA PRO A 97 29.22 12.51 -29.30
C PRO A 97 28.40 13.44 -28.38
N SER A 98 27.11 13.62 -28.66
CA SER A 98 26.18 14.39 -27.83
C SER A 98 25.71 13.68 -26.56
N ASP A 99 25.92 12.36 -26.47
CA ASP A 99 25.46 11.58 -25.33
C ASP A 99 26.37 11.82 -24.12
N LYS A 100 25.76 11.83 -22.94
CA LYS A 100 26.42 12.25 -21.70
C LYS A 100 25.97 11.39 -20.52
N LEU A 101 26.93 10.95 -19.71
CA LEU A 101 26.69 10.34 -18.41
C LEU A 101 27.25 11.28 -17.34
N THR A 102 26.42 11.69 -16.40
CA THR A 102 26.81 12.59 -15.30
C THR A 102 26.68 11.85 -13.98
N TRP A 103 27.82 11.52 -13.38
CA TRP A 103 27.89 10.83 -12.10
C TRP A 103 27.98 11.84 -10.96
N GLY A 104 26.99 11.87 -10.07
CA GLY A 104 27.07 12.63 -8.83
C GLY A 104 27.81 11.82 -7.76
N ILE A 105 28.76 12.44 -7.06
CA ILE A 105 29.62 11.78 -6.08
C ILE A 105 29.63 12.60 -4.79
N ASN A 106 29.06 12.05 -3.72
CA ASN A 106 29.10 12.65 -2.38
C ASN A 106 30.44 12.37 -1.69
N GLY A 107 31.53 12.91 -2.21
CA GLY A 107 32.86 12.76 -1.64
C GLY A 107 33.84 13.77 -2.20
N ASP A 108 35.01 13.87 -1.59
CA ASP A 108 36.03 14.86 -1.94
C ASP A 108 36.72 14.51 -3.27
N LEU A 109 36.38 15.27 -4.31
CA LEU A 109 37.01 15.19 -5.64
C LEU A 109 38.02 16.33 -5.87
N THR A 110 38.27 17.20 -4.89
CA THR A 110 39.18 18.35 -5.00
C THR A 110 40.65 17.95 -4.90
N HIS A 111 40.91 16.75 -4.37
CA HIS A 111 42.22 16.14 -4.26
C HIS A 111 42.30 14.88 -5.13
N ASP A 112 43.42 14.71 -5.83
CA ASP A 112 43.69 13.53 -6.68
C ASP A 112 42.63 13.27 -7.77
N THR A 113 42.06 14.34 -8.34
CA THR A 113 41.00 14.30 -9.37
C THR A 113 41.35 13.40 -10.57
N ASP A 114 42.63 13.37 -10.96
CA ASP A 114 43.12 12.54 -12.06
C ASP A 114 42.95 11.03 -11.79
N THR A 115 43.07 10.58 -10.54
CA THR A 115 42.85 9.17 -10.17
C THR A 115 41.42 8.74 -10.48
N TYR A 116 40.43 9.60 -10.22
CA TYR A 116 39.02 9.29 -10.47
C TYR A 116 38.63 9.49 -11.93
N VAL A 117 39.05 10.59 -12.55
CA VAL A 117 38.77 10.91 -13.96
C VAL A 117 39.31 9.84 -14.91
N ASN A 118 40.50 9.30 -14.63
CA ASN A 118 41.15 8.31 -15.49
C ASN A 118 40.79 6.85 -15.15
N SER A 119 39.88 6.61 -14.20
CA SER A 119 39.55 5.26 -13.72
C SER A 119 38.41 4.55 -14.47
N PHE A 120 37.75 5.24 -15.41
CA PHE A 120 36.58 4.70 -16.10
C PHE A 120 36.96 3.59 -17.09
N GLU A 121 36.34 2.43 -16.88
CA GLU A 121 36.31 1.29 -17.78
C GLU A 121 34.87 1.10 -18.28
N LEU A 122 34.70 0.97 -19.59
CA LEU A 122 33.40 0.86 -20.23
C LEU A 122 33.26 -0.47 -21.00
N TYR A 123 32.07 -1.05 -20.93
CA TYR A 123 31.76 -2.38 -21.45
C TYR A 123 30.42 -2.33 -22.19
N ALA A 124 30.33 -2.97 -23.37
CA ALA A 124 29.09 -3.02 -24.13
C ALA A 124 28.34 -4.33 -23.84
N ASP A 125 27.17 -4.24 -23.23
CA ASP A 125 26.29 -5.37 -22.88
C ASP A 125 26.93 -6.45 -21.99
N GLU A 126 27.99 -6.10 -21.27
CA GLU A 126 28.68 -6.99 -20.34
C GLU A 126 29.20 -6.20 -19.14
N LEU A 127 29.47 -6.92 -18.04
CA LEU A 127 30.24 -6.41 -16.91
C LEU A 127 31.48 -7.29 -16.74
N PRO A 128 32.58 -6.74 -16.18
CA PRO A 128 33.72 -7.55 -15.78
C PRO A 128 33.25 -8.62 -14.80
N SER A 129 33.25 -9.87 -15.26
CA SER A 129 32.70 -11.01 -14.54
C SER A 129 33.70 -12.16 -14.52
N GLY A 130 33.74 -12.88 -13.42
CA GLY A 130 34.35 -14.19 -13.32
C GLY A 130 33.28 -15.27 -13.28
N TYR A 131 33.70 -16.50 -12.99
CA TYR A 131 32.81 -17.62 -12.76
C TYR A 131 32.96 -18.10 -11.31
N VAL A 132 31.84 -18.42 -10.67
CA VAL A 132 31.88 -19.09 -9.36
C VAL A 132 31.48 -20.53 -9.57
N GLU A 133 32.44 -21.44 -9.51
CA GLU A 133 32.17 -22.88 -9.61
C GLU A 133 31.66 -23.40 -8.27
N ILE A 134 30.35 -23.55 -8.16
CA ILE A 134 29.68 -24.05 -6.96
C ILE A 134 29.54 -25.56 -7.07
N GLN A 135 30.30 -26.27 -6.24
CA GLN A 135 30.32 -27.72 -6.16
C GLN A 135 29.54 -28.18 -4.92
N CYS A 136 28.43 -28.89 -5.12
CA CYS A 136 27.72 -29.52 -4.01
C CYS A 136 28.19 -30.97 -3.85
N ALA A 137 28.48 -31.37 -2.60
CA ALA A 137 28.70 -32.76 -2.27
C ALA A 137 27.48 -33.63 -2.63
N ASP A 138 27.66 -34.94 -2.78
CA ASP A 138 26.54 -35.86 -2.96
C ASP A 138 25.55 -35.76 -1.78
N ALA A 139 24.27 -36.05 -2.06
CA ALA A 139 23.24 -36.05 -1.01
C ALA A 139 23.64 -37.01 0.13
N PRO A 140 23.62 -36.56 1.39
CA PRO A 140 24.03 -37.39 2.53
C PRO A 140 22.97 -38.42 2.92
N ASP A 141 21.75 -38.30 2.38
CA ASP A 141 20.64 -39.26 2.52
C ASP A 141 19.91 -39.39 1.16
N PRO A 142 19.49 -40.59 0.74
CA PRO A 142 18.72 -40.78 -0.50
C PRO A 142 17.46 -39.91 -0.61
N ALA A 143 16.81 -39.56 0.51
CA ALA A 143 15.64 -38.68 0.50
C ALA A 143 15.95 -37.25 0.02
N LEU A 144 17.21 -36.82 0.17
CA LEU A 144 17.66 -35.49 -0.23
C LEU A 144 18.19 -35.43 -1.67
N LYS A 145 18.20 -36.55 -2.40
CA LYS A 145 18.77 -36.61 -3.76
C LYS A 145 18.18 -35.60 -4.73
N ASN A 146 16.89 -35.30 -4.60
CA ASN A 146 16.17 -34.36 -5.45
C ASN A 146 15.96 -32.99 -4.81
N ALA A 147 16.43 -32.80 -3.57
CA ALA A 147 16.39 -31.49 -2.92
C ALA A 147 17.27 -30.49 -3.68
N LYS A 148 17.01 -29.20 -3.50
CA LYS A 148 17.82 -28.12 -4.08
C LYS A 148 18.56 -27.42 -2.96
N GLN A 149 19.89 -27.41 -3.06
CA GLN A 149 20.73 -26.56 -2.23
C GLN A 149 20.55 -25.12 -2.67
N VAL A 150 20.27 -24.24 -1.72
CA VAL A 150 20.27 -22.80 -1.96
C VAL A 150 21.60 -22.21 -1.48
N ILE A 151 22.28 -21.48 -2.36
CA ILE A 151 23.51 -20.74 -2.06
C ILE A 151 23.25 -19.25 -2.32
N TYR A 152 23.75 -18.42 -1.42
CA TYR A 152 23.67 -16.97 -1.51
C TYR A 152 25.08 -16.39 -1.65
N LEU A 153 25.28 -15.55 -2.66
CA LEU A 153 26.45 -14.69 -2.81
C LEU A 153 26.04 -13.27 -2.42
N GLU A 154 26.60 -12.80 -1.31
CA GLU A 154 26.26 -11.51 -0.71
C GLU A 154 27.45 -10.54 -0.84
N GLN A 155 27.19 -9.38 -1.44
CA GLN A 155 28.14 -8.27 -1.50
C GLN A 155 27.38 -7.00 -1.10
N ASP A 156 27.79 -6.39 0.03
CA ASP A 156 27.10 -5.27 0.68
C ASP A 156 25.59 -5.51 0.86
N SER A 157 24.73 -4.75 0.17
CA SER A 157 23.26 -4.87 0.21
C SER A 157 22.67 -5.74 -0.91
N THR A 158 23.51 -6.36 -1.74
CA THR A 158 23.08 -7.21 -2.87
C THR A 158 23.26 -8.69 -2.55
N ARG A 159 22.21 -9.49 -2.81
CA ARG A 159 22.17 -10.95 -2.61
C ARG A 159 21.80 -11.63 -3.92
N GLU A 160 22.69 -12.47 -4.45
CA GLU A 160 22.43 -13.34 -5.59
C GLU A 160 22.19 -14.77 -5.09
N SER A 161 21.13 -15.44 -5.57
CA SER A 161 20.75 -16.79 -5.11
C SER A 161 20.93 -17.81 -6.23
N HIS A 162 21.52 -18.95 -5.91
CA HIS A 162 21.72 -20.06 -6.83
C HIS A 162 21.17 -21.36 -6.25
N TYR A 163 20.61 -22.19 -7.13
CA TYR A 163 20.00 -23.47 -6.78
C TYR A 163 20.78 -24.62 -7.43
N VAL A 164 21.29 -25.53 -6.62
CA VAL A 164 22.17 -26.61 -7.09
C VAL A 164 21.67 -27.94 -6.54
N GLY A 165 21.59 -28.98 -7.37
CA GLY A 165 21.31 -30.32 -6.87
C GLY A 165 22.51 -30.90 -6.11
N PRO A 166 22.31 -31.73 -5.09
CA PRO A 166 23.41 -32.48 -4.47
C PRO A 166 24.18 -33.32 -5.51
N GLY A 167 25.51 -33.30 -5.43
CA GLY A 167 26.42 -33.95 -6.38
C GLY A 167 26.60 -33.20 -7.70
N GLU A 168 25.88 -32.09 -7.90
CA GLU A 168 26.00 -31.26 -9.09
C GLU A 168 27.04 -30.16 -8.89
N THR A 169 27.53 -29.65 -10.01
CA THR A 169 28.37 -28.45 -10.06
C THR A 169 27.78 -27.50 -11.08
N ILE A 170 27.65 -26.23 -10.71
CA ILE A 170 27.30 -25.15 -11.62
C ILE A 170 28.40 -24.10 -11.60
N SER A 171 28.54 -23.35 -12.69
CA SER A 171 29.51 -22.25 -12.78
C SER A 171 28.82 -20.97 -13.27
N PRO A 172 27.94 -20.35 -12.45
CA PRO A 172 27.34 -19.07 -12.78
C PRO A 172 28.42 -18.01 -13.06
N SER A 173 28.12 -17.13 -14.03
CA SER A 173 28.89 -15.92 -14.26
C SER A 173 28.50 -14.89 -13.21
N VAL A 174 29.48 -14.42 -12.44
CA VAL A 174 29.28 -13.50 -11.32
C VAL A 174 30.18 -12.27 -11.54
N VAL A 175 29.63 -11.08 -11.31
CA VAL A 175 30.38 -9.82 -11.46
C VAL A 175 31.61 -9.85 -10.54
N SER A 176 32.76 -9.38 -11.04
CA SER A 176 33.99 -9.34 -10.26
C SER A 176 33.80 -8.53 -8.96
N GLY A 177 34.29 -9.04 -7.83
CA GLY A 177 34.14 -8.41 -6.52
C GLY A 177 34.37 -9.39 -5.37
N ASN A 178 34.27 -8.89 -4.14
CA ASN A 178 34.36 -9.68 -2.91
C ASN A 178 32.95 -10.05 -2.41
N TYR A 179 32.73 -11.33 -2.11
CA TYR A 179 31.43 -11.86 -1.68
C TYR A 179 31.55 -12.70 -0.39
N THR A 180 30.57 -12.54 0.49
CA THR A 180 30.24 -13.50 1.54
C THR A 180 29.36 -14.59 0.94
N VAL A 181 29.67 -15.85 1.22
CA VAL A 181 28.87 -16.99 0.75
C VAL A 181 28.08 -17.59 1.92
N LYS A 182 26.76 -17.74 1.75
CA LYS A 182 25.88 -18.40 2.73
C LYS A 182 25.08 -19.53 2.08
N VAL A 183 24.61 -20.47 2.89
CA VAL A 183 23.83 -21.63 2.43
C VAL A 183 22.73 -21.96 3.44
N ASP A 184 21.57 -22.38 2.95
CA ASP A 184 20.51 -22.96 3.80
C ASP A 184 20.76 -24.45 4.06
N ASP A 185 20.14 -25.01 5.09
CA ASP A 185 20.09 -26.46 5.27
C ASP A 185 19.50 -27.15 4.02
N LEU A 186 20.07 -28.30 3.63
CA LEU A 186 19.48 -29.14 2.58
C LEU A 186 18.33 -29.94 3.18
N ALA A 187 17.10 -29.70 2.72
CA ALA A 187 15.91 -30.38 3.21
C ALA A 187 15.04 -30.93 2.07
N ASP A 188 14.29 -32.00 2.35
CA ASP A 188 13.16 -32.38 1.50
C ASP A 188 12.01 -31.38 1.64
N GLU A 189 11.03 -31.43 0.73
CA GLU A 189 9.89 -30.49 0.70
C GLU A 189 9.13 -30.41 2.03
N ALA A 190 8.99 -31.54 2.73
CA ALA A 190 8.30 -31.61 4.02
C ALA A 190 9.23 -31.37 5.23
N GLN A 191 10.52 -31.11 5.02
CA GLN A 191 11.55 -30.99 6.06
C GLN A 191 11.54 -32.15 7.07
N THR A 192 11.27 -33.36 6.59
CA THR A 192 11.33 -34.60 7.37
C THR A 192 12.75 -35.18 7.40
N VAL A 193 13.57 -34.82 6.42
CA VAL A 193 14.99 -35.14 6.36
C VAL A 193 15.72 -33.83 6.08
N VAL A 194 16.65 -33.47 6.96
CA VAL A 194 17.40 -32.21 6.88
C VAL A 194 18.87 -32.48 7.14
N ALA A 195 19.74 -31.96 6.30
CA ALA A 195 21.18 -31.98 6.50
C ALA A 195 21.72 -30.56 6.57
N THR A 196 22.47 -30.25 7.62
CA THR A 196 23.14 -28.96 7.73
C THR A 196 24.12 -28.77 6.58
N ALA A 197 23.97 -27.68 5.83
CA ALA A 197 24.90 -27.32 4.77
C ALA A 197 26.00 -26.43 5.33
N LEU A 198 27.23 -26.69 4.88
CA LEU A 198 28.40 -25.88 5.20
C LEU A 198 29.08 -25.48 3.91
N VAL A 199 29.52 -24.23 3.83
CA VAL A 199 30.19 -23.70 2.65
C VAL A 199 31.66 -23.40 2.94
N SER A 200 32.52 -23.67 1.96
CA SER A 200 33.95 -23.35 2.03
C SER A 200 34.52 -22.98 0.66
N PRO A 201 35.20 -21.83 0.53
CA PRO A 201 35.28 -20.77 1.53
C PRO A 201 33.92 -20.04 1.69
N ASP A 202 33.73 -19.38 2.84
CA ASP A 202 32.58 -18.50 3.13
C ASP A 202 32.83 -17.04 2.70
N GLN A 203 34.03 -16.75 2.19
CA GLN A 203 34.41 -15.50 1.55
C GLN A 203 35.14 -15.82 0.24
N ILE A 204 34.73 -15.18 -0.85
CA ILE A 204 35.37 -15.34 -2.16
C ILE A 204 35.66 -13.99 -2.80
N THR A 205 36.75 -13.94 -3.56
CA THR A 205 37.00 -12.88 -4.54
C THR A 205 36.74 -13.45 -5.93
N VAL A 206 35.87 -12.81 -6.68
CA VAL A 206 35.59 -13.13 -8.08
C VAL A 206 36.42 -12.18 -8.94
N VAL A 207 37.32 -12.73 -9.76
CA VAL A 207 38.20 -11.97 -10.65
C VAL A 207 37.73 -12.14 -12.09
N THR A 208 37.77 -11.06 -12.88
CA THR A 208 37.32 -11.05 -14.27
C THR A 208 38.01 -12.12 -15.11
N GLY A 209 37.20 -12.96 -15.77
CA GLY A 209 37.68 -14.06 -16.62
C GLY A 209 38.25 -15.25 -15.88
N GLU A 210 38.37 -15.20 -14.55
CA GLU A 210 38.84 -16.30 -13.73
C GLU A 210 37.67 -17.11 -13.15
N THR A 211 37.98 -18.29 -12.60
CA THR A 211 37.00 -19.14 -11.92
C THR A 211 37.41 -19.31 -10.46
N THR A 212 36.49 -18.99 -9.55
CA THR A 212 36.65 -19.19 -8.11
C THR A 212 35.75 -20.33 -7.67
N THR A 213 36.29 -21.31 -6.93
CA THR A 213 35.51 -22.49 -6.50
C THR A 213 34.93 -22.29 -5.11
N VAL A 214 33.65 -22.62 -4.96
CA VAL A 214 32.93 -22.74 -3.70
C VAL A 214 32.46 -24.18 -3.53
N LYS A 215 32.69 -24.77 -2.36
CA LYS A 215 32.25 -26.12 -2.04
C LYS A 215 31.18 -26.10 -0.97
N VAL A 216 30.04 -26.72 -1.25
CA VAL A 216 29.01 -27.01 -0.26
C VAL A 216 29.14 -28.46 0.18
N THR A 217 29.29 -28.65 1.48
CA THR A 217 29.37 -29.97 2.13
C THR A 217 28.19 -30.14 3.08
N TYR A 218 27.81 -31.39 3.32
CA TYR A 218 26.69 -31.70 4.19
C TYR A 218 27.16 -32.37 5.46
N GLY A 219 26.63 -31.87 6.59
CA GLY A 219 26.80 -32.46 7.90
C GLY A 219 25.91 -33.68 8.12
N ASN A 220 25.72 -34.03 9.40
CA ASN A 220 24.86 -35.15 9.76
C ASN A 220 23.40 -34.88 9.39
N VAL A 221 22.73 -35.94 8.95
CA VAL A 221 21.31 -35.92 8.62
C VAL A 221 20.49 -36.01 9.90
N SER A 222 19.65 -35.03 10.12
CA SER A 222 18.61 -35.01 11.14
C SER A 222 17.28 -35.44 10.52
N LYS A 223 16.52 -36.25 11.26
CA LYS A 223 15.18 -36.69 10.85
C LYS A 223 14.14 -36.06 11.75
N TYR A 224 13.02 -35.69 11.15
CA TYR A 224 11.91 -35.01 11.80
C TYR A 224 10.59 -35.52 11.23
N SER A 225 9.52 -35.37 12.02
CA SER A 225 8.18 -35.52 11.48
C SER A 225 7.66 -34.17 10.98
N ALA A 226 6.64 -34.19 10.14
CA ALA A 226 5.91 -33.00 9.71
C ALA A 226 4.40 -33.26 9.79
N LEU A 227 3.61 -32.22 9.97
CA LEU A 227 2.16 -32.33 10.07
C LEU A 227 1.50 -31.22 9.28
N ASN A 228 0.59 -31.58 8.39
CA ASN A 228 -0.37 -30.65 7.81
C ASN A 228 -1.69 -30.79 8.55
N VAL A 229 -2.15 -29.71 9.18
CA VAL A 229 -3.48 -29.61 9.78
C VAL A 229 -4.37 -28.86 8.81
N GLU A 230 -5.43 -29.51 8.33
CA GLU A 230 -6.39 -28.94 7.39
C GLU A 230 -7.73 -28.76 8.11
N VAL A 231 -8.10 -27.51 8.37
CA VAL A 231 -9.43 -27.18 8.86
C VAL A 231 -10.31 -26.96 7.64
N GLY A 232 -11.22 -27.90 7.39
CA GLY A 232 -12.19 -27.83 6.30
C GLY A 232 -13.35 -26.88 6.62
N GLN A 233 -14.51 -27.15 6.02
CA GLN A 233 -15.73 -26.42 6.33
C GLN A 233 -16.18 -26.70 7.78
N LEU A 234 -16.40 -25.64 8.55
CA LEU A 234 -16.89 -25.72 9.92
C LEU A 234 -18.43 -25.85 9.95
N PRO A 235 -19.00 -26.57 10.94
CA PRO A 235 -20.44 -26.76 11.07
C PRO A 235 -21.15 -25.51 11.60
N SER A 236 -22.46 -25.42 11.35
CA SER A 236 -23.30 -24.41 11.99
C SER A 236 -23.36 -24.58 13.51
N PRO A 237 -23.28 -23.50 14.31
CA PRO A 237 -23.23 -22.07 13.96
C PRO A 237 -21.81 -21.46 13.96
N ILE A 238 -20.75 -22.27 13.81
CA ILE A 238 -19.35 -21.84 13.89
C ILE A 238 -18.68 -21.70 12.51
N GLU A 239 -19.45 -21.50 11.43
CA GLU A 239 -18.94 -21.48 10.05
C GLU A 239 -17.92 -20.36 9.80
N LYS A 240 -18.09 -19.22 10.48
CA LYS A 240 -17.26 -18.02 10.37
C LYS A 240 -16.20 -17.92 11.48
N GLU A 241 -16.11 -18.94 12.34
CA GLU A 241 -15.22 -18.93 13.49
C GLU A 241 -13.82 -19.45 13.20
N GLN A 242 -12.92 -19.23 14.14
CA GLN A 242 -11.59 -19.86 14.15
C GLN A 242 -11.50 -20.87 15.28
N LEU A 243 -10.96 -22.06 14.97
CA LEU A 243 -10.66 -23.06 16.00
C LEU A 243 -9.30 -22.74 16.62
N HIS A 244 -9.22 -22.79 17.95
CA HIS A 244 -7.95 -22.81 18.65
C HIS A 244 -7.36 -24.22 18.58
N VAL A 245 -6.24 -24.38 17.88
CA VAL A 245 -5.58 -25.65 17.62
C VAL A 245 -4.28 -25.74 18.42
N THR A 246 -4.14 -26.80 19.22
CA THR A 246 -2.91 -27.12 19.93
C THR A 246 -2.40 -28.51 19.53
N VAL A 247 -1.10 -28.59 19.30
CA VAL A 247 -0.41 -29.87 19.07
C VAL A 247 0.56 -30.07 20.21
N VAL A 248 0.35 -31.12 21.01
CA VAL A 248 1.16 -31.41 22.19
C VAL A 248 1.74 -32.81 22.11
N LYS A 249 2.92 -33.01 22.70
CA LYS A 249 3.51 -34.34 22.82
C LYS A 249 2.79 -35.13 23.90
N THR A 250 2.13 -36.23 23.53
CA THR A 250 1.24 -37.01 24.40
C THR A 250 1.90 -37.43 25.73
N SER A 251 3.19 -37.77 25.71
CA SER A 251 3.88 -38.29 26.91
C SER A 251 4.26 -37.22 27.94
N THR A 252 4.46 -35.97 27.51
CA THR A 252 5.01 -34.89 28.33
C THR A 252 4.09 -33.69 28.47
N GLY A 253 3.08 -33.56 27.61
CA GLY A 253 2.28 -32.34 27.48
C GLY A 253 3.04 -31.16 26.87
N GLU A 254 4.24 -31.40 26.34
CA GLU A 254 5.08 -30.37 25.70
C GLU A 254 4.37 -29.80 24.47
N LEU A 255 4.22 -28.49 24.41
CA LEU A 255 3.58 -27.79 23.30
C LEU A 255 4.51 -27.79 22.08
N LEU A 256 4.02 -28.35 20.97
CA LEU A 256 4.71 -28.41 19.69
C LEU A 256 4.22 -27.35 18.71
N ALA A 257 2.94 -26.97 18.80
CA ALA A 257 2.35 -25.86 18.06
C ALA A 257 1.08 -25.34 18.77
N ASP A 258 0.81 -24.06 18.62
CA ASP A 258 -0.36 -23.35 19.15
C ASP A 258 -0.75 -22.26 18.15
N PHE A 259 -1.95 -22.36 17.59
CA PHE A 259 -2.43 -21.43 16.58
C PHE A 259 -3.96 -21.42 16.47
N SER A 260 -4.52 -20.32 15.97
CA SER A 260 -5.92 -20.26 15.55
C SER A 260 -6.04 -20.53 14.05
N SER A 261 -7.09 -21.24 13.65
CA SER A 261 -7.31 -21.60 12.25
C SER A 261 -8.77 -21.42 11.85
N PRO A 262 -9.10 -20.54 10.88
CA PRO A 262 -10.43 -20.48 10.29
C PRO A 262 -10.74 -21.74 9.48
N GLY A 263 -12.00 -21.87 9.07
CA GLY A 263 -12.43 -22.84 8.07
C GLY A 263 -11.70 -22.69 6.74
N ASN A 264 -11.59 -23.80 6.01
CA ASN A 264 -10.92 -23.91 4.70
C ASN A 264 -9.44 -23.48 4.69
N ARG A 265 -8.71 -23.67 5.80
CA ARG A 265 -7.30 -23.32 5.93
C ARG A 265 -6.42 -24.54 6.18
N LYS A 266 -5.23 -24.53 5.59
CA LYS A 266 -4.16 -25.51 5.84
C LYS A 266 -3.01 -24.85 6.58
N THR A 267 -2.58 -25.46 7.69
CA THR A 267 -1.41 -25.07 8.47
C THR A 267 -0.34 -26.14 8.39
N GLU A 268 0.89 -25.72 8.11
CA GLU A 268 2.04 -26.60 7.91
C GLU A 268 3.01 -26.54 9.09
N LEU A 269 3.12 -27.63 9.83
CA LEU A 269 4.08 -27.79 10.92
C LEU A 269 5.26 -28.63 10.43
N ARG A 270 6.48 -28.12 10.58
CA ARG A 270 7.72 -28.72 10.09
C ARG A 270 8.68 -28.97 11.25
N ARG A 271 9.65 -29.86 11.05
CA ARG A 271 10.69 -30.20 12.04
C ARG A 271 10.13 -30.66 13.42
N LEU A 272 8.98 -31.34 13.43
CA LEU A 272 8.43 -31.95 14.66
C LEU A 272 9.32 -33.11 15.15
N PRO A 273 9.20 -33.55 16.42
CA PRO A 273 9.96 -34.68 16.92
C PRO A 273 9.93 -35.90 16.00
N SER A 274 11.09 -36.55 15.84
CA SER A 274 11.30 -37.69 14.94
C SER A 274 10.48 -38.93 15.30
N SER A 275 10.08 -39.05 16.56
CA SER A 275 9.35 -40.18 17.10
C SER A 275 8.52 -39.79 18.33
N GLY A 276 7.59 -40.66 18.71
CA GLY A 276 6.69 -40.46 19.84
C GLY A 276 5.24 -40.34 19.38
N LYS A 277 4.40 -39.72 20.20
CA LYS A 277 3.00 -39.43 19.87
C LYS A 277 2.73 -37.95 20.08
N ALA A 278 1.88 -37.40 19.20
CA ALA A 278 1.39 -36.05 19.31
C ALA A 278 -0.15 -36.09 19.34
N ASP A 279 -0.74 -35.35 20.27
CA ASP A 279 -2.17 -35.10 20.36
C ASP A 279 -2.48 -33.77 19.70
N ILE A 280 -3.44 -33.78 18.79
CA ILE A 280 -3.97 -32.63 18.09
C ILE A 280 -5.34 -32.35 18.70
N ASN A 281 -5.47 -31.19 19.33
CA ASN A 281 -6.71 -30.70 19.89
C ASN A 281 -7.13 -29.48 19.09
N ALA A 282 -8.42 -29.36 18.76
CA ALA A 282 -8.98 -28.11 18.28
C ALA A 282 -10.28 -27.83 19.02
N GLN A 283 -10.51 -26.58 19.41
CA GLN A 283 -11.71 -26.23 20.16
C GLN A 283 -12.15 -24.77 19.96
N ILE A 284 -13.45 -24.55 20.19
CA ILE A 284 -14.06 -23.23 20.40
C ILE A 284 -15.29 -23.42 21.28
N THR A 285 -15.62 -22.44 22.12
CA THR A 285 -16.87 -22.43 22.89
C THR A 285 -17.71 -21.22 22.50
N LEU A 286 -18.80 -21.45 21.77
CA LEU A 286 -19.73 -20.41 21.30
C LEU A 286 -21.10 -20.64 21.93
N ASN A 287 -21.66 -19.61 22.55
CA ASN A 287 -23.01 -19.61 23.14
C ASN A 287 -23.27 -20.84 24.03
N ASN A 288 -22.36 -21.11 24.97
CA ASN A 288 -22.40 -22.24 25.91
C ASN A 288 -22.33 -23.65 25.28
N VAL A 289 -21.94 -23.75 24.00
CA VAL A 289 -21.68 -25.02 23.33
C VAL A 289 -20.20 -25.11 22.98
N LYS A 290 -19.52 -26.12 23.52
CA LYS A 290 -18.13 -26.44 23.19
C LYS A 290 -18.09 -27.32 21.95
N TYR A 291 -17.43 -26.84 20.91
CA TYR A 291 -17.08 -27.59 19.71
C TYR A 291 -15.64 -28.04 19.84
N SER A 292 -15.39 -29.33 19.65
CA SER A 292 -14.05 -29.90 19.87
C SER A 292 -13.72 -31.03 18.93
N PHE A 293 -12.45 -31.11 18.58
CA PHE A 293 -11.81 -32.19 17.84
C PHE A 293 -10.62 -32.71 18.63
N PHE A 294 -10.40 -34.03 18.53
CA PHE A 294 -9.25 -34.70 19.13
C PHE A 294 -8.75 -35.81 18.21
N SER A 295 -7.45 -35.86 17.98
CA SER A 295 -6.78 -36.98 17.31
C SER A 295 -5.37 -37.17 17.86
N THR A 296 -4.85 -38.40 17.79
CA THR A 296 -3.47 -38.72 18.17
C THR A 296 -2.75 -39.35 16.98
N ILE A 297 -1.57 -38.83 16.66
CA ILE A 297 -0.69 -39.39 15.62
C ILE A 297 0.57 -40.00 16.24
N SER A 298 1.11 -41.04 15.60
CA SER A 298 2.40 -41.64 15.98
C SER A 298 3.49 -41.14 15.05
N LEU A 299 4.32 -40.21 15.55
CA LEU A 299 5.38 -39.55 14.82
C LEU A 299 6.42 -40.57 14.32
N SER A 300 6.84 -40.47 13.06
CA SER A 300 7.73 -41.46 12.42
C SER A 300 8.50 -40.92 11.21
N ASN A 301 9.12 -39.74 11.33
CA ASN A 301 9.96 -39.15 10.28
C ASN A 301 9.26 -39.00 8.91
N THR A 302 7.96 -38.75 8.91
CA THR A 302 7.14 -38.62 7.71
C THR A 302 6.20 -37.43 7.83
N LEU A 303 5.59 -37.04 6.71
CA LEU A 303 4.52 -36.05 6.68
C LEU A 303 3.17 -36.70 7.02
N PHE A 304 2.55 -36.21 8.08
CA PHE A 304 1.18 -36.55 8.47
C PHE A 304 0.19 -35.51 7.93
N LYS A 305 -1.05 -35.95 7.75
CA LYS A 305 -2.19 -35.09 7.42
C LYS A 305 -3.31 -35.35 8.42
N VAL A 306 -3.84 -34.29 9.00
CA VAL A 306 -5.00 -34.33 9.90
C VAL A 306 -6.03 -33.37 9.34
N SER A 307 -7.25 -33.87 9.10
CA SER A 307 -8.39 -33.07 8.65
C SER A 307 -9.34 -32.84 9.82
N ILE A 308 -9.75 -31.59 10.02
CA ILE A 308 -10.71 -31.14 11.02
C ILE A 308 -11.88 -30.56 10.26
N ASP A 309 -13.05 -31.17 10.34
CA ASP A 309 -14.22 -30.84 9.53
C ASP A 309 -15.52 -31.10 10.28
N GLN A 310 -16.65 -30.71 9.68
CA GLN A 310 -17.98 -30.90 10.24
C GLN A 310 -18.30 -32.36 10.64
N ASP A 311 -17.68 -33.37 10.03
CA ASP A 311 -17.97 -34.78 10.31
C ASP A 311 -17.24 -35.28 11.57
N ASN A 312 -16.17 -34.59 11.98
CA ASN A 312 -15.32 -35.02 13.09
C ASN A 312 -15.28 -34.04 14.28
N ILE A 313 -15.85 -32.84 14.13
CA ILE A 313 -16.11 -31.92 15.24
C ILE A 313 -17.28 -32.42 16.08
N LYS A 314 -17.08 -32.48 17.40
CA LYS A 314 -18.11 -32.84 18.37
C LYS A 314 -18.58 -31.61 19.14
N SER A 315 -19.88 -31.42 19.25
CA SER A 315 -20.50 -30.39 20.08
C SER A 315 -20.97 -30.96 21.42
N LYS A 316 -20.85 -30.17 22.48
CA LYS A 316 -21.36 -30.49 23.82
C LYS A 316 -21.71 -29.21 24.57
N GLU A 317 -22.89 -29.14 25.16
CA GLU A 317 -23.25 -28.08 26.10
C GLU A 317 -22.30 -28.08 27.31
N ILE A 318 -21.86 -26.89 27.72
CA ILE A 318 -21.07 -26.72 28.94
C ILE A 318 -21.98 -26.59 30.16
N ASP A 319 -21.42 -26.78 31.36
CA ASP A 319 -22.15 -26.50 32.59
C ASP A 319 -22.31 -24.99 32.75
N SER A 320 -23.54 -24.51 32.60
CA SER A 320 -23.92 -23.10 32.76
C SER A 320 -24.46 -22.80 34.16
N SER A 321 -24.24 -23.67 35.15
CA SER A 321 -24.64 -23.44 36.53
C SER A 321 -23.94 -22.19 37.09
N GLY A 322 -24.73 -21.19 37.51
CA GLY A 322 -24.21 -19.91 38.01
C GLY A 322 -23.97 -18.85 36.95
N PHE A 323 -24.32 -19.12 35.68
CA PHE A 323 -24.35 -18.09 34.64
C PHE A 323 -25.58 -17.20 34.84
N VAL A 324 -25.52 -15.96 34.36
CA VAL A 324 -26.53 -14.93 34.60
C VAL A 324 -27.13 -14.40 33.31
N ASP A 325 -28.31 -13.81 33.40
CA ASP A 325 -28.93 -13.12 32.27
C ASP A 325 -28.18 -11.82 31.98
N LEU A 326 -27.89 -11.54 30.71
CA LEU A 326 -27.31 -10.27 30.28
C LEU A 326 -28.30 -9.50 29.38
N PRO A 327 -28.91 -8.43 29.90
CA PRO A 327 -29.66 -7.48 29.08
C PRO A 327 -28.71 -6.65 28.21
N ILE A 328 -29.11 -6.42 26.96
CA ILE A 328 -28.48 -5.52 26.00
C ILE A 328 -29.47 -4.41 25.68
N SER A 329 -29.11 -3.18 25.99
CA SER A 329 -29.96 -1.99 25.82
C SER A 329 -29.40 -1.13 24.70
N LEU A 330 -30.19 -0.93 23.63
CA LEU A 330 -29.83 -0.10 22.49
C LEU A 330 -30.56 1.25 22.57
N LEU A 331 -29.79 2.33 22.64
CA LEU A 331 -30.26 3.70 22.47
C LEU A 331 -30.09 4.11 21.00
N SER A 332 -31.18 4.44 20.31
CA SER A 332 -31.14 4.83 18.90
C SER A 332 -32.28 5.81 18.58
N ASP A 333 -32.02 6.74 17.66
CA ASP A 333 -33.03 7.60 17.02
C ASP A 333 -33.67 6.94 15.80
N VAL A 334 -33.17 5.76 15.38
CA VAL A 334 -33.70 4.97 14.27
C VAL A 334 -34.31 3.67 14.79
N THR A 335 -35.34 3.21 14.10
CA THR A 335 -35.92 1.87 14.29
C THR A 335 -36.02 1.25 12.91
N ASP A 336 -35.30 0.16 12.73
CA ASP A 336 -35.27 -0.63 11.51
C ASP A 336 -35.36 -2.12 11.90
N PRO A 337 -36.57 -2.69 11.90
CA PRO A 337 -36.78 -4.07 12.35
C PRO A 337 -36.18 -5.10 11.38
N ASP A 338 -35.87 -4.72 10.14
CA ASP A 338 -35.29 -5.59 9.13
C ASP A 338 -33.74 -5.62 9.20
N THR A 339 -33.15 -4.70 9.98
CA THR A 339 -31.71 -4.64 10.24
C THR A 339 -31.38 -5.16 11.63
N ALA A 340 -30.33 -5.99 11.73
CA ALA A 340 -29.79 -6.48 12.99
C ALA A 340 -28.29 -6.17 13.11
N ILE A 341 -27.83 -5.90 14.34
CA ILE A 341 -26.40 -5.74 14.66
C ILE A 341 -25.91 -6.99 15.40
N SER A 342 -24.76 -7.52 15.00
CA SER A 342 -24.11 -8.60 15.76
C SER A 342 -23.42 -8.01 16.99
N VAL A 343 -23.76 -8.55 18.16
CA VAL A 343 -23.10 -8.27 19.42
C VAL A 343 -22.29 -9.49 19.80
N ARG A 344 -20.97 -9.32 19.91
CA ARG A 344 -20.04 -10.37 20.28
C ARG A 344 -19.32 -10.02 21.59
N LEU A 345 -19.29 -10.99 22.50
CA LEU A 345 -18.53 -10.97 23.74
C LEU A 345 -17.49 -12.08 23.70
N SER A 346 -16.23 -11.78 24.00
CA SER A 346 -15.16 -12.78 24.03
C SER A 346 -14.30 -12.62 25.27
N SER A 347 -14.08 -13.71 26.01
CA SER A 347 -13.25 -13.71 27.22
C SER A 347 -11.96 -14.49 26.98
N GLU A 348 -10.81 -13.83 27.11
CA GLU A 348 -9.49 -14.48 27.03
C GLU A 348 -9.21 -15.40 28.22
N ALA A 349 -9.83 -15.13 29.38
CA ALA A 349 -9.59 -15.91 30.60
C ALA A 349 -10.33 -17.26 30.61
N SER A 350 -11.44 -17.36 29.87
CA SER A 350 -12.32 -18.53 29.88
C SER A 350 -12.55 -19.17 28.50
N ASP A 351 -12.01 -18.56 27.44
CA ASP A 351 -12.25 -18.92 26.03
C ASP A 351 -13.74 -18.99 25.65
N LEU A 352 -14.60 -18.29 26.41
CA LEU A 352 -16.04 -18.21 26.16
C LEU A 352 -16.34 -17.09 25.19
N ILE A 353 -17.10 -17.42 24.15
CA ILE A 353 -17.62 -16.49 23.16
C ILE A 353 -19.14 -16.51 23.21
N TYR A 354 -19.73 -15.33 23.21
CA TYR A 354 -21.17 -15.13 23.01
C TYR A 354 -21.36 -14.27 21.79
N GLU A 355 -22.23 -14.69 20.87
CA GLU A 355 -22.60 -13.89 19.70
C GLU A 355 -24.09 -13.99 19.44
N GLN A 356 -24.72 -12.83 19.23
CA GLN A 356 -26.13 -12.75 18.88
C GLN A 356 -26.39 -11.53 17.99
N ALA A 357 -27.20 -11.73 16.95
CA ALA A 357 -27.81 -10.64 16.21
C ALA A 357 -28.98 -10.04 17.01
N ILE A 358 -28.97 -8.73 17.23
CA ILE A 358 -30.05 -8.00 17.89
C ILE A 358 -30.70 -7.01 16.91
N PRO A 359 -32.04 -6.87 16.90
CA PRO A 359 -32.73 -5.96 15.99
C PRO A 359 -32.39 -4.50 16.34
N VAL A 360 -32.31 -3.65 15.31
CA VAL A 360 -32.16 -2.20 15.48
C VAL A 360 -33.50 -1.59 15.90
N SER A 361 -33.78 -1.66 17.20
CA SER A 361 -34.96 -1.03 17.80
C SER A 361 -34.60 -0.49 19.17
N GLN A 362 -35.14 0.69 19.51
CA GLN A 362 -34.93 1.26 20.84
C GLN A 362 -35.54 0.33 21.90
N GLY A 363 -34.73 -0.09 22.86
CA GLY A 363 -35.19 -0.94 23.96
C GLY A 363 -34.12 -1.88 24.48
N THR A 364 -34.57 -2.85 25.27
CA THR A 364 -33.71 -3.85 25.88
C THR A 364 -34.10 -5.23 25.37
N VAL A 365 -33.13 -5.95 24.82
CA VAL A 365 -33.21 -7.38 24.53
C VAL A 365 -32.32 -8.13 25.51
N LYS A 366 -32.46 -9.44 25.58
CA LYS A 366 -31.61 -10.32 26.40
C LYS A 366 -30.82 -11.24 25.48
N LEU A 367 -29.58 -11.56 25.85
CA LEU A 367 -28.90 -12.68 25.21
C LEU A 367 -29.72 -13.98 25.39
N GLU A 368 -29.80 -14.79 24.33
CA GLU A 368 -30.60 -16.02 24.29
C GLU A 368 -30.07 -17.08 25.26
N VAL A 369 -28.77 -17.06 25.52
CA VAL A 369 -28.09 -17.94 26.49
C VAL A 369 -27.59 -17.13 27.68
N PRO A 370 -27.56 -17.71 28.90
CA PRO A 370 -26.98 -17.05 30.06
C PRO A 370 -25.46 -16.91 29.89
N VAL A 371 -24.89 -15.87 30.48
CA VAL A 371 -23.47 -15.49 30.37
C VAL A 371 -22.73 -15.79 31.67
N ALA A 372 -21.57 -16.43 31.58
CA ALA A 372 -20.71 -16.67 32.73
C ALA A 372 -20.22 -15.33 33.33
N PRO A 373 -20.22 -15.17 34.66
CA PRO A 373 -19.60 -13.99 35.29
C PRO A 373 -18.11 -13.89 34.94
N GLY A 374 -17.63 -12.68 34.64
CA GLY A 374 -16.24 -12.45 34.23
C GLY A 374 -16.06 -11.23 33.34
N ASP A 375 -14.84 -11.04 32.87
CA ASP A 375 -14.46 -9.94 31.99
C ASP A 375 -14.49 -10.39 30.52
N TYR A 376 -15.10 -9.53 29.69
CA TYR A 376 -15.29 -9.76 28.25
C TYR A 376 -14.81 -8.55 27.46
N ASN A 377 -14.18 -8.81 26.32
CA ASN A 377 -14.08 -7.84 25.23
C ASN A 377 -15.44 -7.79 24.51
N VAL A 378 -15.89 -6.60 24.17
CA VAL A 378 -17.14 -6.36 23.47
C VAL A 378 -16.83 -5.90 22.05
N ALA A 379 -17.41 -6.56 21.07
CA ALA A 379 -17.33 -6.17 19.67
C ALA A 379 -18.74 -6.02 19.09
N VAL A 380 -19.03 -4.83 18.57
CA VAL A 380 -20.27 -4.51 17.86
C VAL A 380 -19.89 -3.68 16.65
N LYS A 381 -20.43 -4.02 15.47
CA LYS A 381 -20.24 -3.25 14.25
C LYS A 381 -21.40 -2.26 14.06
N GLY A 382 -21.12 -1.18 13.33
CA GLY A 382 -22.15 -0.30 12.80
C GLY A 382 -23.04 -1.00 11.76
N PHE A 383 -24.05 -0.28 11.28
CA PHE A 383 -24.93 -0.75 10.22
C PHE A 383 -25.25 0.37 9.23
N ILE A 384 -25.82 0.02 8.08
CA ILE A 384 -26.32 0.98 7.10
C ILE A 384 -27.81 0.73 6.93
N SER A 385 -28.60 1.78 7.07
CA SER A 385 -30.04 1.77 6.81
C SER A 385 -30.40 2.98 5.95
N ASP A 386 -31.05 2.72 4.82
CA ASP A 386 -31.42 3.72 3.81
C ASP A 386 -30.28 4.73 3.53
N TRP A 387 -29.14 4.20 3.09
CA TRP A 387 -27.91 4.95 2.76
C TRP A 387 -27.19 5.58 3.94
N THR A 388 -27.78 5.58 5.12
CA THR A 388 -27.23 6.27 6.29
C THR A 388 -26.42 5.28 7.13
N VAL A 389 -25.17 5.64 7.39
CA VAL A 389 -24.30 4.91 8.31
C VAL A 389 -24.74 5.19 9.74
N TYR A 390 -24.79 4.16 10.57
CA TYR A 390 -24.97 4.27 12.00
C TYR A 390 -23.80 3.59 12.69
N ALA A 391 -22.94 4.38 13.33
CA ALA A 391 -21.90 3.87 14.20
C ALA A 391 -22.55 3.39 15.51
N VAL A 392 -22.20 2.20 15.98
CA VAL A 392 -22.68 1.70 17.28
C VAL A 392 -21.56 1.86 18.30
N GLU A 393 -21.75 2.77 19.24
CA GLU A 393 -20.85 2.99 20.35
C GLU A 393 -21.14 1.93 21.43
N SER A 394 -20.10 1.24 21.87
CA SER A 394 -20.14 0.26 22.96
C SER A 394 -18.95 0.46 23.89
N PRO A 395 -19.02 0.04 25.16
CA PRO A 395 -17.81 -0.13 25.94
C PRO A 395 -16.89 -1.15 25.25
N ARG A 396 -15.57 -0.98 25.32
CA ARG A 396 -14.61 -1.95 24.76
C ARG A 396 -14.56 -3.25 25.58
N THR A 397 -14.80 -3.14 26.88
CA THR A 397 -14.82 -4.26 27.82
C THR A 397 -16.07 -4.20 28.70
N LEU A 398 -16.51 -5.36 29.17
CA LEU A 398 -17.67 -5.52 30.05
C LEU A 398 -17.36 -6.56 31.14
N THR A 399 -17.54 -6.16 32.39
CA THR A 399 -17.52 -7.11 33.52
C THR A 399 -18.95 -7.56 33.84
N VAL A 400 -19.21 -8.85 33.64
CA VAL A 400 -20.49 -9.49 33.96
C VAL A 400 -20.49 -9.93 35.41
N ALA A 401 -21.34 -9.31 36.23
CA ALA A 401 -21.46 -9.58 37.66
C ALA A 401 -22.24 -10.88 37.93
N SER A 402 -21.85 -11.61 38.96
CA SER A 402 -22.46 -12.88 39.34
C SER A 402 -23.87 -12.78 39.92
N ASP A 403 -24.35 -11.56 40.21
CA ASP A 403 -25.71 -11.30 40.68
C ASP A 403 -26.70 -10.97 39.54
N GLY A 404 -26.22 -10.93 38.28
CA GLY A 404 -27.04 -10.63 37.11
C GLY A 404 -27.44 -9.16 36.97
N SER A 405 -26.77 -8.24 37.67
CA SER A 405 -27.06 -6.80 37.60
C SER A 405 -26.47 -6.07 36.39
N THR A 406 -25.49 -6.68 35.71
CA THR A 406 -24.81 -6.08 34.55
C THR A 406 -25.79 -5.90 33.39
N THR A 407 -25.71 -4.76 32.69
CA THR A 407 -26.40 -4.50 31.43
C THR A 407 -25.38 -3.96 30.43
N LEU A 408 -25.36 -4.49 29.20
CA LEU A 408 -24.59 -3.92 28.11
C LEU A 408 -25.37 -2.76 27.48
N GLN A 409 -24.83 -1.56 27.55
CA GLN A 409 -25.41 -0.37 26.92
C GLN A 409 -24.74 -0.11 25.57
N LEU A 410 -25.54 0.05 24.53
CA LEU A 410 -25.14 0.37 23.16
C LEU A 410 -25.83 1.67 22.72
N THR A 411 -25.12 2.52 21.97
CA THR A 411 -25.70 3.74 21.39
C THR A 411 -25.46 3.76 19.89
N ALA A 412 -26.53 3.77 19.10
CA ALA A 412 -26.42 3.99 17.66
C ALA A 412 -26.37 5.50 17.38
N ARG A 413 -25.21 5.98 16.90
CA ARG A 413 -24.97 7.35 16.48
C ARG A 413 -25.09 7.44 14.96
N ARG A 414 -25.98 8.32 14.50
CA ARG A 414 -26.15 8.65 13.07
C ARG A 414 -24.85 9.27 12.51
N GLY A 415 -24.36 8.68 11.43
CA GLY A 415 -23.21 9.14 10.64
C GLY A 415 -23.63 9.68 9.27
N ALA A 416 -22.76 9.52 8.28
CA ALA A 416 -22.94 10.04 6.93
C ALA A 416 -24.05 9.34 6.15
N ASN A 417 -24.70 10.08 5.24
CA ASN A 417 -25.48 9.50 4.15
C ASN A 417 -24.54 9.25 2.96
N LEU A 418 -24.44 7.99 2.52
CA LEU A 418 -23.51 7.55 1.48
C LEU A 418 -24.00 7.82 0.05
N LYS A 419 -25.21 8.39 -0.10
CA LYS A 419 -25.77 8.72 -1.41
C LYS A 419 -25.15 10.01 -1.96
N VAL A 420 -24.00 9.87 -2.62
CA VAL A 420 -23.31 10.99 -3.26
C VAL A 420 -23.73 11.10 -4.73
N LYS A 421 -24.16 12.30 -5.13
CA LYS A 421 -24.68 12.58 -6.47
C LYS A 421 -23.67 12.16 -7.56
N GLY A 422 -24.13 11.35 -8.53
CA GLY A 422 -23.32 10.92 -9.69
C GLY A 422 -22.39 9.74 -9.44
N PHE A 423 -22.14 9.39 -8.17
CA PHE A 423 -21.46 8.15 -7.80
C PHE A 423 -22.42 6.96 -7.80
N GLN A 424 -21.84 5.77 -7.72
CA GLN A 424 -22.58 4.52 -7.74
C GLN A 424 -23.32 4.23 -6.44
N GLU A 425 -24.29 3.34 -6.54
CA GLU A 425 -25.10 2.83 -5.42
C GLU A 425 -24.37 1.76 -4.56
N PHE A 426 -23.12 1.47 -4.89
CA PHE A 426 -22.22 0.53 -4.24
C PHE A 426 -20.84 1.18 -4.02
N LEU A 427 -20.04 0.64 -3.11
CA LEU A 427 -18.67 1.12 -2.86
C LEU A 427 -17.88 1.13 -4.17
N SER A 428 -17.48 2.32 -4.60
CA SER A 428 -16.95 2.53 -5.95
C SER A 428 -15.43 2.70 -5.95
N PHE A 429 -14.78 2.19 -6.99
CA PHE A 429 -13.35 2.40 -7.22
C PHE A 429 -13.14 3.20 -8.50
N GLY A 430 -12.27 4.20 -8.41
CA GLY A 430 -11.79 4.98 -9.54
C GLY A 430 -10.30 5.26 -9.42
N ALA A 431 -9.72 5.88 -10.44
CA ALA A 431 -8.29 6.17 -10.44
C ALA A 431 -7.90 7.39 -11.27
N LEU A 432 -6.67 7.88 -11.08
CA LEU A 432 -6.08 8.90 -11.93
C LEU A 432 -5.97 8.37 -13.37
N SER A 433 -6.39 9.19 -14.34
CA SER A 433 -6.04 9.02 -15.74
C SER A 433 -4.91 9.98 -16.09
N ASP A 434 -3.88 9.48 -16.77
CA ASP A 434 -2.84 10.33 -17.36
C ASP A 434 -3.25 10.89 -18.73
N LEU A 435 -4.37 10.43 -19.29
CA LEU A 435 -4.88 10.68 -20.64
C LEU A 435 -3.98 10.14 -21.77
N VAL A 436 -3.16 9.13 -21.49
CA VAL A 436 -2.40 8.39 -22.52
C VAL A 436 -3.29 7.32 -23.16
N ASP A 437 -4.02 6.55 -22.35
CA ASP A 437 -5.02 5.57 -22.81
C ASP A 437 -6.36 6.25 -23.10
N LEU A 438 -6.49 6.82 -24.29
CA LEU A 438 -7.73 7.47 -24.76
C LEU A 438 -8.83 6.48 -25.20
N ASP A 439 -8.54 5.19 -25.22
CA ASP A 439 -9.56 4.14 -25.39
C ASP A 439 -10.18 3.72 -24.06
N GLY A 440 -9.49 4.02 -22.95
CA GLY A 440 -9.92 3.69 -21.60
C GLY A 440 -9.83 2.20 -21.31
N THR A 441 -9.00 1.47 -22.05
CA THR A 441 -8.85 0.01 -21.97
C THR A 441 -8.56 -0.45 -20.54
N ALA A 442 -7.65 0.24 -19.84
CA ALA A 442 -7.32 -0.10 -18.45
C ALA A 442 -8.51 0.08 -17.50
N PHE A 443 -9.28 1.16 -17.68
CA PHE A 443 -10.47 1.45 -16.87
C PHE A 443 -11.64 0.50 -17.19
N VAL A 444 -11.80 0.10 -18.46
CA VAL A 444 -12.76 -0.91 -18.88
C VAL A 444 -12.41 -2.27 -18.27
N ALA A 445 -11.14 -2.67 -18.32
CA ALA A 445 -10.66 -3.92 -17.73
C ALA A 445 -10.92 -3.99 -16.22
N ALA A 446 -10.72 -2.87 -15.51
CA ALA A 446 -11.04 -2.75 -14.10
C ALA A 446 -12.54 -2.67 -13.79
N ARG A 447 -13.39 -2.35 -14.78
CA ARG A 447 -14.80 -1.95 -14.58
C ARG A 447 -14.93 -0.78 -13.61
N ALA A 448 -14.05 0.21 -13.74
CA ALA A 448 -13.98 1.37 -12.86
C ALA A 448 -15.25 2.23 -12.91
N SER A 449 -15.61 2.85 -11.79
CA SER A 449 -16.81 3.70 -11.67
C SER A 449 -16.52 5.19 -11.82
N SER A 450 -15.24 5.58 -11.78
CA SER A 450 -14.81 6.95 -12.01
C SER A 450 -13.36 7.00 -12.49
N LEU A 451 -13.00 8.14 -13.08
CA LEU A 451 -11.62 8.51 -13.32
C LEU A 451 -11.40 9.96 -12.91
N PHE A 452 -10.18 10.32 -12.52
CA PHE A 452 -9.86 11.70 -12.20
C PHE A 452 -8.63 12.26 -12.92
N LYS A 453 -8.63 13.57 -13.13
CA LYS A 453 -7.52 14.33 -13.73
C LYS A 453 -7.47 15.73 -13.14
N TYR A 454 -6.27 16.30 -13.05
CA TYR A 454 -6.09 17.70 -12.70
C TYR A 454 -6.53 18.62 -13.85
N ALA A 455 -7.35 19.63 -13.53
CA ALA A 455 -7.83 20.63 -14.48
C ALA A 455 -6.72 21.64 -14.83
N GLY A 456 -6.83 22.26 -16.01
CA GLY A 456 -5.86 23.25 -16.48
C GLY A 456 -4.65 22.66 -17.20
N ASN A 457 -3.62 23.48 -17.46
CA ASN A 457 -2.42 23.03 -18.18
C ASN A 457 -1.35 22.49 -17.24
N ASP A 458 -1.19 23.10 -16.07
CA ASP A 458 -0.16 22.73 -15.10
C ASP A 458 -0.69 21.87 -13.94
N GLY A 459 -2.02 21.73 -13.83
CA GLY A 459 -2.68 21.00 -12.76
C GLY A 459 -2.62 21.71 -11.39
N ALA A 460 -2.11 22.94 -11.35
CA ALA A 460 -1.93 23.79 -10.17
C ALA A 460 -2.90 24.99 -10.15
N GLY A 461 -3.90 24.99 -11.03
CA GLY A 461 -4.91 26.07 -11.16
C GLY A 461 -4.53 27.15 -12.16
N ASP A 462 -3.35 27.06 -12.78
CA ASP A 462 -2.79 28.04 -13.70
C ASP A 462 -2.85 29.49 -13.16
N PRO A 463 -2.39 29.77 -11.92
CA PRO A 463 -2.62 31.04 -11.24
C PRO A 463 -2.02 32.26 -11.98
N GLY A 464 -1.02 32.03 -12.83
CA GLY A 464 -0.39 33.09 -13.63
C GLY A 464 -1.25 33.61 -14.78
N ILE A 465 -2.34 32.94 -15.16
CA ILE A 465 -3.07 33.26 -16.39
C ILE A 465 -4.56 32.88 -16.35
N ASN A 466 -5.39 33.69 -17.01
CA ASN A 466 -6.73 33.27 -17.41
C ASN A 466 -6.66 32.35 -18.64
N LEU A 467 -7.01 31.09 -18.46
CA LEU A 467 -7.01 30.10 -19.54
C LEU A 467 -8.07 30.41 -20.60
N VAL A 468 -7.72 30.18 -21.87
CA VAL A 468 -8.68 30.27 -22.98
C VAL A 468 -9.45 28.96 -23.15
N ASP A 469 -8.83 27.83 -22.82
CA ASP A 469 -9.39 26.49 -22.94
C ASP A 469 -8.81 25.57 -21.85
N ASP A 470 -9.48 24.45 -21.57
CA ASP A 470 -9.03 23.39 -20.68
C ASP A 470 -9.28 22.00 -21.31
N PRO A 471 -8.32 21.53 -22.14
CA PRO A 471 -8.40 20.22 -22.77
C PRO A 471 -8.38 19.05 -21.78
N ALA A 472 -7.83 19.23 -20.58
CA ALA A 472 -7.80 18.18 -19.57
C ALA A 472 -9.23 17.88 -19.10
N THR A 473 -10.03 18.92 -18.83
CA THR A 473 -11.45 18.77 -18.47
C THR A 473 -12.24 18.09 -19.58
N THR A 474 -12.22 18.62 -20.81
CA THR A 474 -13.03 18.08 -21.91
C THR A 474 -12.69 16.63 -22.24
N LYS A 475 -11.39 16.31 -22.38
CA LYS A 475 -10.95 14.94 -22.69
C LYS A 475 -11.27 13.95 -21.57
N THR A 476 -11.21 14.36 -20.30
CA THR A 476 -11.55 13.47 -19.18
C THR A 476 -13.04 13.12 -19.21
N VAL A 477 -13.91 14.09 -19.50
CA VAL A 477 -15.36 13.86 -19.64
C VAL A 477 -15.67 12.95 -20.85
N GLU A 478 -15.03 13.18 -21.99
CA GLU A 478 -15.17 12.34 -23.18
C GLU A 478 -14.68 10.91 -22.94
N LEU A 479 -13.54 10.75 -22.26
CA LEU A 479 -13.00 9.44 -21.89
C LEU A 479 -13.94 8.68 -20.95
N ALA A 480 -14.52 9.35 -19.95
CA ALA A 480 -15.52 8.73 -19.07
C ALA A 480 -16.73 8.19 -19.85
N ALA A 481 -17.28 8.99 -20.77
CA ALA A 481 -18.39 8.57 -21.60
C ALA A 481 -18.02 7.39 -22.51
N LYS A 482 -16.77 7.37 -23.01
CA LYS A 482 -16.25 6.27 -23.83
C LYS A 482 -16.06 4.97 -23.05
N ILE A 483 -15.51 5.03 -21.83
CA ILE A 483 -15.37 3.87 -20.94
C ILE A 483 -16.76 3.32 -20.64
N GLU A 484 -17.71 4.17 -20.23
CA GLU A 484 -19.09 3.77 -19.95
C GLU A 484 -19.75 3.04 -21.12
N SER A 485 -19.57 3.53 -22.35
CA SER A 485 -20.16 2.89 -23.53
C SER A 485 -19.65 1.47 -23.82
N GLN A 486 -18.53 1.08 -23.18
CA GLN A 486 -17.90 -0.23 -23.32
C GLN A 486 -18.21 -1.17 -22.14
N LEU A 487 -18.80 -0.64 -21.06
CA LEU A 487 -19.20 -1.43 -19.90
C LEU A 487 -20.63 -1.97 -20.08
N GLU A 488 -20.86 -3.18 -19.58
CA GLU A 488 -22.19 -3.80 -19.62
C GLU A 488 -23.08 -3.31 -18.48
N GLY A 489 -24.40 -3.28 -18.70
CA GLY A 489 -25.40 -2.88 -17.69
C GLY A 489 -25.52 -1.36 -17.50
N ASP A 490 -26.23 -0.93 -16.46
CA ASP A 490 -26.45 0.48 -16.14
C ASP A 490 -25.25 1.12 -15.38
N HIS A 491 -24.02 0.69 -15.68
CA HIS A 491 -22.81 1.12 -14.97
C HIS A 491 -22.33 2.50 -15.46
N SER A 492 -22.61 3.54 -14.67
CA SER A 492 -22.11 4.90 -14.95
C SER A 492 -20.63 5.13 -14.56
N VAL A 493 -19.89 5.85 -15.40
CA VAL A 493 -18.53 6.33 -15.11
C VAL A 493 -18.51 7.84 -14.90
N LEU A 494 -18.11 8.29 -13.70
CA LEU A 494 -18.03 9.72 -13.35
C LEU A 494 -16.62 10.28 -13.65
N PRO A 495 -16.48 11.29 -14.54
CA PRO A 495 -15.25 12.05 -14.64
C PRO A 495 -15.13 13.00 -13.44
N ILE A 496 -13.97 13.02 -12.78
CA ILE A 496 -13.70 13.87 -11.62
C ILE A 496 -12.53 14.80 -11.94
N MET A 497 -12.72 16.11 -11.77
CA MET A 497 -11.67 17.10 -11.96
C MET A 497 -11.06 17.53 -10.63
N ILE A 498 -9.74 17.62 -10.57
CA ILE A 498 -9.02 18.20 -9.44
C ILE A 498 -8.73 19.66 -9.76
N SER A 499 -9.23 20.59 -8.95
CA SER A 499 -9.15 22.03 -9.25
C SER A 499 -8.52 22.80 -8.10
N TYR A 500 -7.57 23.68 -8.42
CA TYR A 500 -6.99 24.64 -7.48
C TYR A 500 -7.48 26.06 -7.82
N THR A 501 -8.10 26.71 -6.84
CA THR A 501 -8.27 28.16 -6.82
C THR A 501 -7.21 28.84 -5.96
N VAL A 502 -6.56 28.09 -5.06
CA VAL A 502 -5.32 28.43 -4.36
C VAL A 502 -4.50 27.14 -4.20
N ASN A 503 -3.24 27.13 -4.66
CA ASN A 503 -2.33 25.99 -4.51
C ASN A 503 -1.39 26.19 -3.32
N LEU A 504 -1.51 25.32 -2.30
CA LEU A 504 -0.66 25.34 -1.11
C LEU A 504 0.34 24.18 -1.02
N SER A 505 0.45 23.33 -2.05
CA SER A 505 1.32 22.12 -2.05
C SER A 505 2.81 22.42 -1.83
N LEU A 506 3.26 23.66 -2.04
CA LEU A 506 4.65 24.10 -1.86
C LEU A 506 4.92 24.81 -0.51
N GLY A 507 3.92 24.91 0.37
CA GLY A 507 4.08 25.45 1.73
C GLY A 507 4.17 26.99 1.85
N ASP A 508 4.13 27.75 0.75
CA ASP A 508 4.11 29.23 0.76
C ASP A 508 2.70 29.78 1.09
N VAL A 509 2.19 29.45 2.27
CA VAL A 509 0.77 29.66 2.61
C VAL A 509 0.34 31.13 2.55
N ILE A 510 1.05 32.02 3.23
CA ILE A 510 0.60 33.41 3.40
C ILE A 510 0.67 34.20 2.09
N SER A 511 1.73 34.02 1.30
CA SER A 511 1.89 34.75 0.03
C SER A 511 0.83 34.32 -0.98
N GLN A 512 0.50 33.02 -1.02
CA GLN A 512 -0.54 32.49 -1.92
C GLN A 512 -1.94 32.98 -1.52
N LEU A 513 -2.28 32.95 -0.23
CA LEU A 513 -3.59 33.41 0.26
C LEU A 513 -3.87 34.90 0.03
N THR A 514 -2.82 35.71 -0.11
CA THR A 514 -2.93 37.18 -0.25
C THR A 514 -2.77 37.67 -1.69
N ASN A 515 -2.59 36.76 -2.65
CA ASN A 515 -2.36 37.11 -4.06
C ASN A 515 -3.68 37.31 -4.83
N GLU A 516 -4.18 38.54 -4.86
CA GLU A 516 -5.45 38.91 -5.50
C GLU A 516 -5.51 38.51 -6.98
N THR A 517 -4.49 38.83 -7.78
CA THR A 517 -4.49 38.53 -9.21
C THR A 517 -4.49 37.03 -9.49
N GLN A 518 -3.69 36.26 -8.77
CA GLN A 518 -3.65 34.81 -8.94
C GLN A 518 -4.97 34.14 -8.51
N LEU A 519 -5.57 34.65 -7.44
CA LEU A 519 -6.89 34.20 -6.99
C LEU A 519 -7.98 34.49 -8.05
N ALA A 520 -7.98 35.68 -8.65
CA ALA A 520 -8.92 36.04 -9.72
C ALA A 520 -8.77 35.13 -10.95
N HIS A 521 -7.54 34.87 -11.40
CA HIS A 521 -7.28 33.95 -12.50
C HIS A 521 -7.77 32.53 -12.20
N SER A 522 -7.45 32.02 -11.01
CA SER A 522 -7.77 30.64 -10.64
C SER A 522 -9.28 30.46 -10.46
N PHE A 523 -10.01 31.44 -9.89
CA PHE A 523 -11.48 31.46 -9.94
C PHE A 523 -12.00 31.45 -11.38
N GLY A 524 -11.40 32.25 -12.25
CA GLY A 524 -11.72 32.27 -13.68
C GLY A 524 -11.52 30.89 -14.33
N ASN A 525 -10.45 30.18 -13.99
CA ASN A 525 -10.13 28.86 -14.53
C ASN A 525 -11.07 27.76 -13.99
N LEU A 526 -11.47 27.84 -12.73
CA LEU A 526 -12.53 26.98 -12.18
C LEU A 526 -13.85 27.17 -12.93
N ILE A 527 -14.28 28.42 -13.16
CA ILE A 527 -15.51 28.71 -13.95
C ILE A 527 -15.41 28.11 -15.36
N LEU A 528 -14.24 28.20 -16.00
CA LEU A 528 -14.02 27.61 -17.32
C LEU A 528 -14.20 26.09 -17.29
N SER A 529 -13.52 25.41 -16.37
CA SER A 529 -13.63 23.94 -16.24
C SER A 529 -15.08 23.51 -16.00
N LEU A 530 -15.80 24.17 -15.08
CA LEU A 530 -17.22 23.87 -14.81
C LEU A 530 -18.10 24.00 -16.06
N LYS A 531 -17.91 25.07 -16.84
CA LYS A 531 -18.66 25.28 -18.10
C LYS A 531 -18.33 24.20 -19.12
N LEU A 532 -17.05 23.88 -19.32
CA LEU A 532 -16.61 22.86 -20.27
C LEU A 532 -17.12 21.46 -19.89
N ALA A 533 -17.11 21.11 -18.61
CA ALA A 533 -17.66 19.83 -18.15
C ALA A 533 -19.16 19.70 -18.45
N LYS A 534 -19.93 20.79 -18.26
CA LYS A 534 -21.35 20.85 -18.61
C LYS A 534 -21.58 20.74 -20.12
N GLU A 535 -20.75 21.40 -20.92
CA GLU A 535 -20.87 21.38 -22.38
C GLU A 535 -20.50 20.02 -22.98
N ALA A 536 -19.47 19.35 -22.43
CA ALA A 536 -18.98 18.07 -22.92
C ALA A 536 -19.87 16.87 -22.49
N SER A 537 -20.59 16.98 -21.37
CA SER A 537 -21.40 15.88 -20.83
C SER A 537 -22.88 16.03 -21.15
N LYS A 538 -23.55 14.88 -21.36
CA LYS A 538 -25.02 14.81 -21.53
C LYS A 538 -25.73 14.23 -20.30
N LYS A 539 -24.97 13.93 -19.25
CA LYS A 539 -25.49 13.27 -18.05
C LYS A 539 -26.14 14.28 -17.09
N PRO A 540 -27.08 13.84 -16.24
CA PRO A 540 -27.61 14.68 -15.16
C PRO A 540 -26.54 15.20 -14.19
N VAL A 541 -25.45 14.46 -14.03
CA VAL A 541 -24.26 14.87 -13.27
C VAL A 541 -23.11 14.91 -14.26
N PRO A 542 -22.69 16.10 -14.71
CA PRO A 542 -21.74 16.20 -15.82
C PRO A 542 -20.32 15.78 -15.44
N ALA A 543 -19.90 16.10 -14.23
CA ALA A 543 -18.61 15.73 -13.64
C ALA A 543 -18.66 15.84 -12.09
N GLY A 544 -17.65 15.28 -11.45
CA GLY A 544 -17.29 15.53 -10.05
C GLY A 544 -16.10 16.50 -9.93
N TYR A 545 -15.95 17.16 -8.78
CA TYR A 545 -14.79 18.01 -8.48
C TYR A 545 -14.22 17.73 -7.10
N ILE A 546 -12.90 17.65 -7.00
CA ILE A 546 -12.17 17.76 -5.72
C ILE A 546 -11.46 19.10 -5.74
N VAL A 547 -11.80 19.97 -4.79
CA VAL A 547 -11.37 21.37 -4.81
C VAL A 547 -10.29 21.65 -3.79
N ASN A 548 -9.32 22.45 -4.22
CA ASN A 548 -8.23 23.00 -3.44
C ASN A 548 -7.52 21.95 -2.58
N PRO A 549 -6.91 20.90 -3.17
CA PRO A 549 -6.05 20.03 -2.41
C PRO A 549 -4.99 20.82 -1.62
N ASP A 550 -4.62 20.30 -0.45
CA ASP A 550 -3.72 20.88 0.55
C ASP A 550 -4.23 22.15 1.24
N PHE A 551 -5.29 22.80 0.73
CA PHE A 551 -5.73 24.07 1.26
C PHE A 551 -6.18 23.99 2.72
N LEU A 552 -7.13 23.11 3.02
CA LEU A 552 -7.66 22.96 4.38
C LEU A 552 -6.57 22.43 5.33
N GLY A 553 -5.74 21.49 4.87
CA GLY A 553 -4.67 20.90 5.66
C GLY A 553 -3.57 21.90 6.02
N GLU A 554 -3.05 22.65 5.04
CA GLU A 554 -2.01 23.65 5.30
C GLU A 554 -2.53 24.84 6.12
N CYS A 555 -3.78 25.29 5.87
CA CYS A 555 -4.38 26.33 6.68
C CYS A 555 -4.61 25.89 8.14
N GLN A 556 -4.97 24.63 8.39
CA GLN A 556 -5.16 24.09 9.75
C GLN A 556 -3.94 24.26 10.65
N LYS A 557 -2.72 24.28 10.09
CA LYS A 557 -1.45 24.42 10.83
C LYS A 557 -1.24 25.78 11.47
N GLY A 558 -2.06 26.79 11.17
CA GLY A 558 -1.94 28.10 11.84
C GLY A 558 -2.81 29.24 11.33
N VAL A 559 -3.58 29.05 10.26
CA VAL A 559 -4.43 30.09 9.65
C VAL A 559 -5.85 29.97 10.21
N ARG A 560 -6.39 31.07 10.74
CA ARG A 560 -7.70 31.10 11.39
C ARG A 560 -8.81 31.50 10.41
N PRO A 561 -10.08 31.15 10.68
CA PRO A 561 -11.21 31.48 9.78
C PRO A 561 -11.37 32.97 9.45
N ASP A 562 -10.91 33.87 10.33
CA ASP A 562 -10.96 35.33 10.18
C ASP A 562 -9.72 35.92 9.50
N PHE A 563 -8.78 35.10 9.05
CA PHE A 563 -7.62 35.55 8.29
C PHE A 563 -8.06 36.33 7.05
N VAL A 564 -7.53 37.54 6.86
CA VAL A 564 -7.94 38.45 5.79
C VAL A 564 -7.34 38.00 4.46
N MET A 565 -8.18 37.85 3.43
CA MET A 565 -7.76 37.53 2.06
C MET A 565 -8.68 38.21 1.02
N PRO A 566 -8.17 38.60 -0.16
CA PRO A 566 -8.87 39.46 -1.12
C PRO A 566 -9.89 38.66 -1.97
N VAL A 567 -10.92 38.12 -1.35
CA VAL A 567 -11.88 37.19 -1.99
C VAL A 567 -12.80 37.91 -2.96
N ARG A 568 -13.46 38.97 -2.48
CA ARG A 568 -14.65 39.50 -3.13
C ARG A 568 -14.31 40.13 -4.49
N ASN A 569 -13.31 41.02 -4.51
CA ASN A 569 -12.85 41.65 -5.75
C ASN A 569 -12.34 40.60 -6.75
N SER A 570 -11.54 39.64 -6.30
CA SER A 570 -11.02 38.56 -7.15
C SER A 570 -12.13 37.74 -7.81
N LEU A 571 -13.18 37.42 -7.03
CA LEU A 571 -14.33 36.68 -7.52
C LEU A 571 -15.15 37.51 -8.53
N GLU A 572 -15.40 38.78 -8.23
CA GLU A 572 -16.09 39.69 -9.14
C GLU A 572 -15.32 39.86 -10.47
N GLU A 573 -13.99 39.98 -10.42
CA GLU A 573 -13.14 40.04 -11.61
C GLU A 573 -13.25 38.75 -12.46
N ALA A 574 -13.18 37.58 -11.82
CA ALA A 574 -13.32 36.29 -12.48
C ALA A 574 -14.69 36.11 -13.17
N LEU A 575 -15.78 36.46 -12.47
CA LEU A 575 -17.15 36.41 -12.99
C LEU A 575 -17.31 37.34 -14.20
N ASN A 576 -16.79 38.57 -14.10
CA ASN A 576 -16.81 39.54 -15.19
C ASN A 576 -16.02 39.02 -16.41
N TYR A 577 -14.81 38.51 -16.20
CA TYR A 577 -13.97 37.95 -17.26
C TYR A 577 -14.67 36.79 -17.99
N ARG A 578 -15.31 35.89 -17.23
CA ARG A 578 -16.05 34.73 -17.77
C ARG A 578 -17.50 35.02 -18.16
N LYS A 579 -17.93 36.28 -18.08
CA LYS A 579 -19.28 36.76 -18.43
C LYS A 579 -20.38 35.97 -17.72
N VAL A 580 -20.22 35.75 -16.42
CA VAL A 580 -21.24 35.15 -15.56
C VAL A 580 -21.96 36.29 -14.83
N ASP A 581 -23.19 36.58 -15.23
CA ASP A 581 -23.98 37.70 -14.72
C ASP A 581 -24.78 37.29 -13.47
N VAL A 582 -24.13 37.40 -12.31
CA VAL A 582 -24.69 37.06 -11.00
C VAL A 582 -24.19 38.05 -9.94
N GLU A 583 -25.04 38.35 -8.96
CA GLU A 583 -24.64 39.18 -7.83
C GLU A 583 -23.92 38.32 -6.77
N VAL A 584 -22.71 38.74 -6.37
CA VAL A 584 -21.96 38.08 -5.30
C VAL A 584 -22.64 38.33 -3.95
N PRO A 585 -23.09 37.29 -3.21
CA PRO A 585 -23.74 37.45 -1.91
C PRO A 585 -22.93 38.31 -0.93
N SER A 586 -23.59 39.15 -0.13
CA SER A 586 -22.93 39.96 0.90
C SER A 586 -22.29 39.14 2.02
N ALA A 587 -22.69 37.87 2.17
CA ALA A 587 -22.09 36.92 3.09
C ALA A 587 -20.67 36.46 2.68
N ILE A 588 -20.28 36.68 1.41
CA ILE A 588 -18.89 36.48 0.96
C ILE A 588 -18.06 37.68 1.43
N THR A 589 -17.24 37.44 2.45
CA THR A 589 -16.33 38.40 3.07
C THR A 589 -14.88 38.16 2.64
N ASP A 590 -14.03 39.17 2.80
CA ASP A 590 -12.58 39.09 2.56
C ASP A 590 -11.84 38.37 3.71
N THR A 591 -12.23 37.12 3.97
CA THR A 591 -11.65 36.25 4.98
C THR A 591 -11.50 34.82 4.48
N LEU A 592 -10.71 33.98 5.16
CA LEU A 592 -10.57 32.56 4.85
C LEU A 592 -11.93 31.84 4.86
N LYS A 593 -12.77 32.12 5.85
CA LYS A 593 -14.15 31.62 5.90
C LYS A 593 -14.99 32.13 4.72
N GLY A 594 -14.86 33.41 4.36
CA GLY A 594 -15.53 33.99 3.20
C GLY A 594 -15.08 33.39 1.87
N TYR A 595 -13.81 33.00 1.74
CA TYR A 595 -13.28 32.27 0.59
C TYR A 595 -13.88 30.86 0.46
N VAL A 596 -13.93 30.10 1.55
CA VAL A 596 -14.56 28.77 1.55
C VAL A 596 -16.01 28.88 1.11
N PHE A 597 -16.74 29.85 1.65
CA PHE A 597 -18.12 30.13 1.24
C PHE A 597 -18.19 30.53 -0.25
N ALA A 598 -17.27 31.35 -0.74
CA ALA A 598 -17.21 31.79 -2.13
C ALA A 598 -17.00 30.65 -3.11
N VAL A 599 -16.09 29.70 -2.83
CA VAL A 599 -15.85 28.52 -3.68
C VAL A 599 -17.12 27.65 -3.76
N ASN A 600 -17.73 27.35 -2.61
CA ASN A 600 -18.96 26.57 -2.53
C ASN A 600 -20.11 27.23 -3.33
N TRP A 601 -20.34 28.52 -3.07
CA TRP A 601 -21.34 29.31 -3.77
C TRP A 601 -21.07 29.37 -5.27
N LEU A 602 -19.83 29.59 -5.69
CA LEU A 602 -19.45 29.71 -7.10
C LEU A 602 -19.77 28.43 -7.88
N ILE A 603 -19.40 27.27 -7.33
CA ILE A 603 -19.66 25.97 -7.97
C ILE A 603 -21.16 25.74 -8.12
N ARG A 604 -21.93 25.94 -7.05
CA ARG A 604 -23.39 25.77 -7.11
C ARG A 604 -24.07 26.80 -8.02
N THR A 605 -23.51 27.99 -8.17
CA THR A 605 -24.04 29.05 -9.04
C THR A 605 -23.77 28.77 -10.52
N VAL A 606 -22.57 28.29 -10.86
CA VAL A 606 -22.17 28.06 -12.26
C VAL A 606 -22.63 26.67 -12.74
N ALA A 607 -22.61 25.68 -11.85
CA ALA A 607 -22.85 24.28 -12.17
C ALA A 607 -23.47 23.52 -10.97
N GLU A 608 -24.71 23.86 -10.58
CA GLU A 608 -25.44 23.13 -9.52
C GLU A 608 -25.49 21.60 -9.74
N GLU A 609 -25.36 21.18 -11.00
CA GLU A 609 -25.48 19.80 -11.42
C GLU A 609 -24.24 18.96 -11.07
N VAL A 610 -23.05 19.56 -10.97
CA VAL A 610 -21.83 18.81 -10.62
C VAL A 610 -21.91 18.32 -9.18
N THR A 611 -21.22 17.22 -8.90
CA THR A 611 -20.88 16.86 -7.52
C THR A 611 -19.52 17.45 -7.17
N PHE A 612 -19.31 17.84 -5.91
CA PHE A 612 -17.98 18.28 -5.49
C PHE A 612 -17.69 18.03 -4.02
N GLY A 613 -16.41 17.92 -3.70
CA GLY A 613 -15.90 17.75 -2.35
C GLY A 613 -14.66 18.60 -2.10
N TRP A 614 -14.46 18.99 -0.85
CA TRP A 614 -13.19 19.54 -0.39
C TRP A 614 -12.21 18.44 -0.04
N GLN A 615 -10.95 18.79 0.09
CA GLN A 615 -9.90 17.84 0.46
C GLN A 615 -9.20 18.22 1.76
N VAL A 616 -8.79 17.20 2.52
CA VAL A 616 -7.91 17.32 3.69
C VAL A 616 -6.80 16.28 3.70
N ASN A 617 -5.72 16.60 4.41
CA ASN A 617 -4.54 15.75 4.50
C ASN A 617 -4.33 15.20 5.91
N LEU A 618 -3.66 14.05 6.02
CA LEU A 618 -3.25 13.50 7.33
C LEU A 618 -2.31 14.43 8.10
N TRP A 619 -1.58 15.30 7.41
CA TRP A 619 -0.63 16.23 8.02
C TRP A 619 -1.24 17.59 8.41
N GLY A 620 -2.55 17.80 8.22
CA GLY A 620 -3.21 19.05 8.62
C GLY A 620 -3.12 19.33 10.12
N VAL A 621 -3.01 18.26 10.92
CA VAL A 621 -2.78 18.29 12.38
C VAL A 621 -1.32 18.53 12.79
N GLY A 622 -0.47 18.96 11.86
CA GLY A 622 0.94 19.30 12.07
C GLY A 622 1.88 18.45 11.21
N SER A 623 1.84 17.13 11.37
CA SER A 623 2.57 16.14 10.57
C SER A 623 1.72 14.89 10.37
N SER A 624 2.11 13.99 9.46
CA SER A 624 1.48 12.67 9.28
C SER A 624 2.12 11.57 10.14
N GLU A 625 3.21 11.87 10.85
CA GLU A 625 4.00 10.91 11.62
C GLU A 625 3.21 10.26 12.76
N TRP A 626 2.13 10.88 13.22
CA TRP A 626 1.23 10.31 14.23
C TRP A 626 0.70 8.92 13.83
N VAL A 627 0.69 8.59 12.53
CA VAL A 627 0.29 7.27 12.03
C VAL A 627 1.22 6.17 12.54
N TYR A 628 2.49 6.45 12.83
CA TYR A 628 3.46 5.49 13.37
C TYR A 628 3.58 5.52 14.90
N LEU A 629 2.93 6.49 15.56
CA LEU A 629 3.00 6.69 17.00
C LEU A 629 1.77 6.08 17.69
N ASP A 630 1.86 5.86 19.01
CA ASP A 630 0.72 5.46 19.86
C ASP A 630 -0.25 6.63 20.14
N GLU A 631 -0.55 7.40 19.10
CA GLU A 631 -1.53 8.47 19.12
C GLU A 631 -2.88 7.95 18.59
N SER A 632 -3.98 8.59 18.97
CA SER A 632 -5.32 8.15 18.54
C SER A 632 -5.69 8.74 17.16
N PRO A 633 -5.95 7.92 16.12
CA PRO A 633 -6.47 8.41 14.85
C PRO A 633 -7.77 9.20 15.02
N ALA A 634 -8.61 8.78 15.96
CA ALA A 634 -9.88 9.43 16.26
C ALA A 634 -9.69 10.86 16.80
N GLU A 635 -8.69 11.10 17.65
CA GLU A 635 -8.41 12.45 18.16
C GLU A 635 -7.86 13.36 17.06
N LYS A 636 -7.01 12.85 16.15
CA LYS A 636 -6.55 13.61 14.99
C LYS A 636 -7.67 13.95 14.02
N ALA A 637 -8.58 13.02 13.78
CA ALA A 637 -9.76 13.24 12.97
C ALA A 637 -10.67 14.32 13.58
N LYS A 638 -10.90 14.29 14.90
CA LYS A 638 -11.68 15.33 15.61
C LYS A 638 -11.07 16.73 15.48
N LEU A 639 -9.75 16.86 15.58
CA LEU A 639 -9.07 18.15 15.37
C LEU A 639 -9.34 18.71 13.96
N THR A 640 -9.28 17.83 12.96
CA THR A 640 -9.58 18.18 11.56
C THR A 640 -11.05 18.54 11.37
N ALA A 641 -11.96 17.73 11.93
CA ALA A 641 -13.40 17.99 11.88
C ALA A 641 -13.77 19.34 12.52
N ASN A 642 -13.17 19.67 13.66
CA ASN A 642 -13.41 20.95 14.35
C ASN A 642 -12.97 22.14 13.49
N TYR A 643 -11.80 22.06 12.86
CA TYR A 643 -11.33 23.12 11.97
C TYR A 643 -12.25 23.34 10.76
N ILE A 644 -12.71 22.25 10.13
CA ILE A 644 -13.69 22.28 9.03
C ILE A 644 -15.01 22.95 9.47
N LYS A 645 -15.50 22.62 10.67
CA LYS A 645 -16.71 23.22 11.26
C LYS A 645 -16.50 24.72 11.55
N GLU A 646 -15.36 25.13 12.07
CA GLU A 646 -15.05 26.55 12.30
C GLU A 646 -15.08 27.37 11.00
N LEU A 647 -14.50 26.81 9.92
CA LEU A 647 -14.55 27.38 8.58
C LEU A 647 -15.95 27.37 7.96
N GLY A 648 -16.88 26.59 8.49
CA GLY A 648 -18.25 26.48 7.98
C GLY A 648 -18.33 25.86 6.59
N VAL A 649 -17.44 24.91 6.26
CA VAL A 649 -17.39 24.24 4.95
C VAL A 649 -18.74 23.62 4.57
N TYR A 650 -19.51 23.14 5.55
CA TYR A 650 -20.80 22.46 5.37
C TYR A 650 -22.00 23.25 5.94
N ASP A 651 -21.81 24.49 6.39
CA ASP A 651 -22.81 25.26 7.16
C ASP A 651 -23.83 26.02 6.29
N SER A 652 -23.98 25.68 5.01
CA SER A 652 -24.82 26.43 4.06
C SER A 652 -25.55 25.54 3.07
N GLU A 653 -26.54 26.10 2.37
CA GLU A 653 -27.22 25.43 1.25
C GLU A 653 -26.28 25.08 0.08
N TYR A 654 -25.09 25.69 0.03
CA TYR A 654 -24.08 25.42 -0.99
C TYR A 654 -23.08 24.34 -0.57
N ALA A 655 -23.37 23.57 0.49
CA ALA A 655 -22.46 22.57 1.01
C ALA A 655 -21.97 21.59 -0.09
N PRO A 656 -20.69 21.19 -0.03
CA PRO A 656 -20.14 20.12 -0.86
C PRO A 656 -20.82 18.79 -0.50
N ASP A 657 -20.76 17.83 -1.42
CA ASP A 657 -21.43 16.54 -1.29
C ASP A 657 -20.59 15.50 -0.52
N PHE A 658 -19.26 15.66 -0.48
CA PHE A 658 -18.35 14.72 0.16
C PHE A 658 -17.03 15.39 0.60
N LEU A 659 -16.20 14.64 1.34
CA LEU A 659 -14.84 15.04 1.70
C LEU A 659 -13.81 14.04 1.15
N ALA A 660 -12.82 14.54 0.42
CA ALA A 660 -11.66 13.77 -0.02
C ALA A 660 -10.56 13.76 1.07
N ILE A 661 -9.91 12.61 1.30
CA ILE A 661 -8.88 12.46 2.34
C ILE A 661 -7.60 11.90 1.76
N ASP A 662 -6.53 12.69 1.86
CA ASP A 662 -5.22 12.38 1.29
C ASP A 662 -4.24 11.85 2.33
N ARG A 663 -3.68 10.69 2.01
CA ARG A 663 -2.60 10.03 2.74
C ARG A 663 -1.23 10.55 2.33
N TYR A 664 -1.10 11.14 1.14
CA TYR A 664 0.08 11.22 0.27
C TYR A 664 0.15 10.05 -0.71
N GLU A 665 0.19 10.38 -2.00
CA GLU A 665 0.01 9.41 -3.09
C GLU A 665 1.15 8.40 -3.24
N ALA A 666 2.38 8.65 -2.80
CA ALA A 666 3.51 7.81 -3.20
C ALA A 666 3.36 6.33 -2.79
N ASP A 667 3.69 5.43 -3.72
CA ASP A 667 3.73 3.98 -3.47
C ASP A 667 4.75 3.67 -2.37
N ASP A 668 4.35 2.87 -1.38
CA ASP A 668 5.06 2.71 -0.11
C ASP A 668 6.51 2.27 -0.24
N PHE A 669 6.85 1.52 -1.30
CA PHE A 669 8.18 0.97 -1.47
C PHE A 669 9.06 1.73 -2.47
N THR A 670 8.87 3.05 -2.55
CA THR A 670 9.63 3.96 -3.43
C THR A 670 10.39 5.01 -2.63
N GLN A 671 11.49 5.50 -3.19
CA GLN A 671 12.32 6.55 -2.60
C GLN A 671 11.49 7.81 -2.31
N ARG A 672 10.55 8.15 -3.21
CA ARG A 672 9.64 9.29 -3.04
C ARG A 672 8.80 9.16 -1.76
N ALA A 673 8.37 7.96 -1.40
CA ALA A 673 7.64 7.73 -0.17
C ALA A 673 8.56 7.91 1.05
N TYR A 674 9.75 7.28 1.03
CA TYR A 674 10.70 7.30 2.16
C TYR A 674 11.21 8.68 2.54
N VAL A 675 11.58 9.50 1.55
CA VAL A 675 12.08 10.87 1.82
C VAL A 675 11.02 11.77 2.45
N ASN A 676 9.74 11.38 2.33
CA ASN A 676 8.61 12.08 2.91
C ASN A 676 8.00 11.32 4.11
N SER A 677 8.69 10.30 4.64
CA SER A 677 8.27 9.52 5.81
C SER A 677 7.02 8.66 5.60
N TYR A 678 6.85 8.12 4.38
CA TYR A 678 5.73 7.23 4.04
C TYR A 678 6.22 5.82 3.72
N CYS A 679 5.78 4.85 4.51
CA CYS A 679 5.91 3.42 4.26
C CYS A 679 4.94 2.69 5.19
N TYR A 680 3.79 2.24 4.69
CA TYR A 680 2.76 1.63 5.53
C TYR A 680 2.82 0.09 5.49
N SER A 681 2.48 -0.54 6.61
CA SER A 681 2.06 -1.94 6.72
C SER A 681 0.54 -2.01 6.99
N SER A 682 0.03 -3.19 7.34
CA SER A 682 -1.37 -3.35 7.73
C SER A 682 -1.78 -2.49 8.93
N TYR A 683 -0.86 -2.21 9.86
CA TYR A 683 -1.15 -1.41 11.03
C TYR A 683 -1.42 0.07 10.67
N GLU A 684 -0.54 0.69 9.89
CA GLU A 684 -0.66 2.09 9.49
C GLU A 684 -1.84 2.33 8.55
N TRP A 685 -2.10 1.40 7.63
CA TRP A 685 -3.30 1.46 6.78
C TRP A 685 -4.59 1.42 7.60
N GLY A 686 -4.65 0.55 8.62
CA GLY A 686 -5.81 0.51 9.54
C GLY A 686 -6.04 1.85 10.23
N ARG A 687 -4.97 2.49 10.71
CA ARG A 687 -5.02 3.80 11.36
C ARG A 687 -5.48 4.91 10.41
N PHE A 688 -5.07 4.87 9.14
CA PHE A 688 -5.57 5.78 8.12
C PHE A 688 -7.09 5.66 7.92
N PHE A 689 -7.61 4.44 7.79
CA PHE A 689 -9.05 4.22 7.62
C PHE A 689 -9.86 4.46 8.91
N ASP A 690 -9.25 4.35 10.09
CA ASP A 690 -9.85 4.78 11.37
C ASP A 690 -9.98 6.31 11.46
N PHE A 691 -8.98 7.05 10.95
CA PHE A 691 -9.06 8.49 10.79
C PHE A 691 -10.20 8.88 9.84
N CYS A 692 -10.30 8.21 8.68
CA CYS A 692 -11.40 8.44 7.72
C CYS A 692 -12.77 8.20 8.36
N SER A 693 -12.92 7.08 9.07
CA SER A 693 -14.14 6.70 9.79
C SER A 693 -14.58 7.77 10.79
N THR A 694 -13.65 8.18 11.65
CA THR A 694 -13.96 9.18 12.68
C THR A 694 -14.28 10.54 12.05
N LEU A 695 -13.55 10.95 11.01
CA LEU A 695 -13.78 12.22 10.35
C LEU A 695 -15.16 12.26 9.68
N SER A 696 -15.56 11.18 9.00
CA SER A 696 -16.89 11.04 8.42
C SER A 696 -17.98 11.12 9.49
N LEU A 697 -17.82 10.40 10.61
CA LEU A 697 -18.79 10.39 11.70
C LEU A 697 -18.93 11.75 12.40
N GLU A 698 -17.82 12.47 12.61
CA GLU A 698 -17.84 13.77 13.27
C GLU A 698 -18.44 14.88 12.41
N LEU A 699 -18.29 14.79 11.09
CA LEU A 699 -18.88 15.73 10.13
C LEU A 699 -20.27 15.31 9.66
N GLN A 700 -20.64 14.03 9.80
CA GLN A 700 -21.79 13.40 9.15
C GLN A 700 -21.77 13.55 7.62
N VAL A 701 -20.57 13.49 7.04
CA VAL A 701 -20.31 13.69 5.62
C VAL A 701 -19.65 12.43 5.05
N PRO A 702 -20.07 11.93 3.88
CA PRO A 702 -19.43 10.78 3.25
C PRO A 702 -18.01 11.15 2.79
N VAL A 703 -17.08 10.23 2.93
CA VAL A 703 -15.66 10.47 2.66
C VAL A 703 -15.15 9.61 1.51
N ALA A 704 -14.17 10.12 0.77
CA ALA A 704 -13.47 9.41 -0.29
C ALA A 704 -11.96 9.48 -0.07
N PRO A 705 -11.30 8.39 0.33
CA PRO A 705 -9.85 8.31 0.29
C PRO A 705 -9.33 8.64 -1.12
N TRP A 706 -8.52 9.68 -1.21
CA TRP A 706 -8.00 10.27 -2.44
C TRP A 706 -6.75 11.07 -2.08
N GLN A 707 -5.60 10.92 -2.71
CA GLN A 707 -5.23 10.05 -3.82
C GLN A 707 -4.27 9.01 -3.26
N ILE A 708 -4.70 7.75 -3.17
CA ILE A 708 -3.95 6.72 -2.43
C ILE A 708 -3.35 5.64 -3.36
N PRO A 709 -2.17 5.10 -3.05
CA PRO A 709 -1.51 4.09 -3.88
C PRO A 709 -2.28 2.77 -3.93
N ALA A 710 -2.27 2.14 -5.10
CA ALA A 710 -2.79 0.78 -5.32
C ALA A 710 -1.68 -0.25 -5.59
N SER A 711 -0.41 0.12 -5.42
CA SER A 711 0.73 -0.80 -5.52
C SER A 711 0.60 -1.98 -4.56
N ARG A 712 1.01 -3.16 -4.99
CA ARG A 712 0.96 -4.40 -4.19
C ARG A 712 2.32 -4.82 -3.65
N ILE A 713 2.30 -5.69 -2.65
CA ILE A 713 3.50 -6.31 -2.08
C ILE A 713 3.91 -7.50 -2.97
N PRO A 714 5.18 -7.61 -3.39
CA PRO A 714 5.68 -8.81 -4.06
C PRO A 714 5.94 -9.93 -3.06
N ASN A 715 5.56 -11.17 -3.42
CA ASN A 715 5.90 -12.34 -2.62
C ASN A 715 7.30 -12.90 -2.92
N THR A 716 7.76 -13.88 -2.14
CA THR A 716 9.10 -14.50 -2.25
C THR A 716 9.42 -15.15 -3.60
N THR A 717 8.41 -15.49 -4.40
CA THR A 717 8.61 -16.14 -5.71
C THR A 717 8.77 -15.16 -6.87
N GLU A 718 8.52 -13.86 -6.62
CA GLU A 718 8.52 -12.84 -7.65
C GLU A 718 9.89 -12.20 -7.84
N SER A 719 10.21 -11.82 -9.08
CA SER A 719 11.41 -11.03 -9.35
C SER A 719 11.17 -9.56 -8.99
N VAL A 720 11.94 -9.07 -8.02
CA VAL A 720 12.02 -7.65 -7.65
C VAL A 720 13.37 -7.10 -8.13
N ALA A 721 13.33 -6.19 -9.10
CA ALA A 721 14.53 -5.60 -9.70
C ALA A 721 14.75 -4.17 -9.21
N ASN A 722 14.01 -3.21 -9.77
CA ASN A 722 14.12 -1.79 -9.47
C ASN A 722 12.83 -1.27 -8.84
N LEU A 723 12.89 -0.94 -7.55
CA LEU A 723 11.74 -0.51 -6.76
C LEU A 723 11.07 0.75 -7.32
N GLU A 724 11.86 1.69 -7.87
CA GLU A 724 11.35 2.95 -8.42
C GLU A 724 10.63 2.78 -9.76
N ILE A 725 11.03 1.80 -10.57
CA ILE A 725 10.38 1.53 -11.87
C ILE A 725 9.18 0.61 -11.68
N GLU A 726 9.30 -0.32 -10.75
CA GLU A 726 8.28 -1.34 -10.52
C GLU A 726 7.12 -0.83 -9.68
N HIS A 727 7.35 0.23 -8.86
CA HIS A 727 6.37 0.83 -7.96
C HIS A 727 5.67 -0.20 -7.06
N TRP A 728 6.46 -0.90 -6.26
CA TRP A 728 5.91 -1.77 -5.22
C TRP A 728 5.41 -0.94 -4.03
N GLY A 729 4.49 -1.49 -3.26
CA GLY A 729 3.99 -0.87 -2.03
C GLY A 729 2.95 -1.75 -1.35
N SER A 730 2.24 -1.26 -0.34
CA SER A 730 1.34 -2.11 0.45
C SER A 730 -0.14 -1.78 0.29
N GLY A 731 -0.48 -0.57 -0.22
CA GLY A 731 -1.86 -0.10 -0.34
C GLY A 731 -2.79 -1.04 -1.10
N GLY A 732 -2.38 -1.55 -2.26
CA GLY A 732 -3.16 -2.50 -3.05
C GLY A 732 -3.39 -3.81 -2.30
N THR A 733 -2.33 -4.39 -1.73
CA THR A 733 -2.41 -5.65 -0.96
C THR A 733 -3.31 -5.49 0.26
N TYR A 734 -3.23 -4.36 0.97
CA TYR A 734 -4.09 -4.08 2.12
C TYR A 734 -5.56 -3.95 1.70
N ILE A 735 -5.86 -3.14 0.68
CA ILE A 735 -7.23 -2.86 0.25
C ILE A 735 -7.89 -4.13 -0.31
N PHE A 736 -7.23 -4.81 -1.24
CA PHE A 736 -7.83 -5.90 -2.03
C PHE A 736 -7.53 -7.31 -1.55
N GLY A 737 -6.59 -7.47 -0.60
CA GLY A 737 -6.10 -8.77 -0.15
C GLY A 737 -5.19 -9.46 -1.18
N ASP A 738 -4.16 -10.13 -0.67
CA ASP A 738 -3.24 -11.00 -1.39
C ASP A 738 -2.96 -12.28 -0.56
N PRO A 739 -3.62 -13.42 -0.90
CA PRO A 739 -3.40 -14.70 -0.24
C PRO A 739 -1.94 -15.21 -0.29
N SER A 740 -1.12 -14.69 -1.22
CA SER A 740 0.29 -15.08 -1.29
C SER A 740 1.15 -14.48 -0.19
N ILE A 741 0.71 -13.35 0.41
CA ILE A 741 1.38 -12.74 1.58
C ILE A 741 0.84 -13.33 2.88
N ASN A 742 -0.48 -13.53 2.96
CA ASN A 742 -1.19 -14.11 4.09
C ASN A 742 -0.90 -13.44 5.46
N THR A 743 -0.73 -14.23 6.52
CA THR A 743 -0.49 -13.81 7.91
C THR A 743 0.99 -13.75 8.30
N ASP A 744 1.89 -14.19 7.42
CA ASP A 744 3.32 -14.32 7.70
C ASP A 744 4.14 -13.40 6.79
N TYR A 745 4.76 -12.39 7.38
CA TYR A 745 5.58 -11.41 6.64
C TYR A 745 6.80 -12.05 5.97
N HIS A 746 7.21 -13.26 6.34
CA HIS A 746 8.28 -13.98 5.64
C HIS A 746 7.89 -14.39 4.21
N ASN A 747 6.60 -14.30 3.84
CA ASN A 747 6.15 -14.46 2.46
C ASN A 747 6.37 -13.21 1.60
N ILE A 748 6.73 -12.08 2.20
CA ILE A 748 7.12 -10.86 1.49
C ILE A 748 8.53 -11.05 0.90
N HIS A 749 8.75 -10.52 -0.29
CA HIS A 749 10.05 -10.62 -0.96
C HIS A 749 11.19 -10.01 -0.09
N PRO A 750 12.33 -10.69 0.11
CA PRO A 750 13.39 -10.22 1.01
C PRO A 750 13.97 -8.83 0.69
N LYS A 751 14.04 -8.45 -0.60
CA LYS A 751 14.44 -7.09 -0.98
C LYS A 751 13.50 -6.00 -0.45
N ILE A 752 12.22 -6.30 -0.26
CA ILE A 752 11.25 -5.37 0.33
C ILE A 752 11.47 -5.28 1.84
N LEU A 753 11.58 -6.43 2.51
CA LEU A 753 11.82 -6.50 3.95
C LEU A 753 13.10 -5.75 4.37
N ALA A 754 14.15 -5.81 3.53
CA ALA A 754 15.42 -5.14 3.77
C ALA A 754 15.41 -3.62 3.55
N ILE A 755 14.31 -3.02 3.06
CA ILE A 755 14.27 -1.58 2.79
C ILE A 755 14.28 -0.81 4.11
N LYS A 756 15.06 0.28 4.16
CA LYS A 756 15.12 1.21 5.29
C LYS A 756 14.28 2.46 4.96
N PRO A 757 13.05 2.58 5.46
CA PRO A 757 12.09 3.59 5.02
C PRO A 757 12.37 5.02 5.55
N GLY A 758 13.41 5.19 6.37
CA GLY A 758 13.84 6.47 6.92
C GLY A 758 13.53 6.60 8.41
N SER A 759 14.26 7.48 9.10
CA SER A 759 14.23 7.59 10.57
C SER A 759 12.88 8.02 11.16
N LEU A 760 12.05 8.69 10.36
CA LEU A 760 10.76 9.24 10.79
C LEU A 760 9.62 8.22 10.79
N VAL A 761 9.81 7.06 10.16
CA VAL A 761 8.89 5.91 10.26
C VAL A 761 9.06 5.20 11.62
N GLY A 762 10.15 5.45 12.35
CA GLY A 762 10.40 4.85 13.67
C GLY A 762 10.85 3.38 13.64
N HIS A 763 10.97 2.79 12.46
CA HIS A 763 11.41 1.41 12.22
C HIS A 763 12.67 1.40 11.35
N GLU A 764 13.63 0.52 11.66
CA GLU A 764 14.88 0.46 10.90
C GLU A 764 14.66 -0.12 9.50
N THR A 765 13.79 -1.12 9.41
CA THR A 765 13.47 -1.84 8.17
C THR A 765 11.96 -2.01 7.98
N VAL A 766 11.55 -2.34 6.75
CA VAL A 766 10.18 -2.79 6.47
C VAL A 766 9.87 -4.10 7.20
N GLU A 767 10.86 -4.96 7.42
CA GLU A 767 10.71 -6.15 8.26
C GLU A 767 10.25 -5.79 9.68
N ASP A 768 10.88 -4.81 10.31
CA ASP A 768 10.49 -4.34 11.65
C ASP A 768 9.06 -3.79 11.67
N LEU A 769 8.65 -3.10 10.60
CA LEU A 769 7.29 -2.56 10.45
C LEU A 769 6.25 -3.67 10.40
N PHE A 770 6.46 -4.70 9.57
CA PHE A 770 5.54 -5.83 9.47
C PHE A 770 5.59 -6.75 10.70
N ALA A 771 6.74 -6.89 11.35
CA ALA A 771 6.85 -7.58 12.64
C ALA A 771 6.05 -6.87 13.74
N HIS A 772 6.10 -5.53 13.77
CA HIS A 772 5.29 -4.73 14.69
C HIS A 772 3.79 -4.86 14.43
N ALA A 773 3.39 -4.99 13.16
CA ALA A 773 1.98 -5.11 12.77
C ALA A 773 1.34 -6.46 13.08
N GLN A 774 2.08 -7.44 13.63
CA GLN A 774 1.53 -8.75 13.96
C GLN A 774 0.61 -8.69 15.20
N PRO A 775 -0.50 -9.47 15.22
CA PRO A 775 -0.97 -10.33 14.13
C PRO A 775 -1.70 -9.55 13.03
N PHE A 776 -1.50 -9.95 11.77
CA PHE A 776 -2.25 -9.45 10.62
C PHE A 776 -2.66 -10.61 9.70
N ASP A 777 -3.66 -10.40 8.84
CA ASP A 777 -4.00 -11.29 7.72
C ASP A 777 -4.26 -10.46 6.47
N LEU A 778 -3.33 -10.50 5.53
CA LEU A 778 -3.45 -9.82 4.24
C LEU A 778 -4.08 -10.71 3.17
N SER A 779 -4.58 -11.91 3.50
CA SER A 779 -5.22 -12.79 2.50
C SER A 779 -6.54 -12.24 1.98
N TYR A 780 -7.22 -11.45 2.81
CA TYR A 780 -8.58 -10.97 2.57
C TYR A 780 -8.60 -9.46 2.36
N PRO A 781 -9.55 -8.94 1.56
CA PRO A 781 -9.72 -7.52 1.37
C PRO A 781 -10.17 -6.82 2.65
N THR A 782 -9.70 -5.59 2.86
CA THR A 782 -10.13 -4.74 3.99
C THR A 782 -11.30 -3.84 3.62
N TYR A 783 -11.61 -3.69 2.32
CA TYR A 783 -12.69 -2.82 1.86
C TYR A 783 -14.10 -3.23 2.35
N GLU A 784 -14.26 -4.41 2.96
CA GLU A 784 -15.55 -4.95 3.39
C GLU A 784 -16.28 -4.05 4.40
N ASP A 785 -15.55 -3.32 5.26
CA ASP A 785 -16.12 -2.42 6.26
C ASP A 785 -16.08 -0.93 5.85
N PHE A 786 -15.54 -0.61 4.67
CA PHE A 786 -15.40 0.79 4.22
C PHE A 786 -16.73 1.56 4.22
N PRO A 787 -17.86 1.02 3.75
CA PRO A 787 -19.14 1.71 3.86
C PRO A 787 -19.54 2.05 5.30
N LEU A 788 -19.23 1.18 6.26
CA LEU A 788 -19.46 1.43 7.69
C LEU A 788 -18.56 2.53 8.26
N ARG A 789 -17.44 2.81 7.59
CA ARG A 789 -16.52 3.93 7.89
C ARG A 789 -16.93 5.22 7.18
N GLY A 790 -18.10 5.28 6.56
CA GLY A 790 -18.53 6.46 5.81
C GLY A 790 -17.87 6.58 4.42
N ILE A 791 -17.13 5.57 3.97
CA ILE A 791 -16.42 5.57 2.69
C ILE A 791 -17.35 5.05 1.60
N PHE A 792 -17.66 5.91 0.63
CA PHE A 792 -18.52 5.58 -0.52
C PHE A 792 -17.73 5.33 -1.81
N ALA A 793 -16.52 5.87 -1.89
CA ALA A 793 -15.63 5.75 -3.04
C ALA A 793 -14.17 5.71 -2.60
N VAL A 794 -13.33 5.00 -3.34
CA VAL A 794 -11.86 5.01 -3.19
C VAL A 794 -11.24 5.43 -4.51
N LEU A 795 -10.40 6.46 -4.48
CA LEU A 795 -9.78 7.04 -5.66
C LEU A 795 -8.27 6.79 -5.63
N LEU A 796 -7.83 5.91 -6.54
CA LEU A 796 -6.51 5.30 -6.55
C LEU A 796 -5.53 6.00 -7.49
N GLY A 797 -4.25 5.86 -7.19
CA GLY A 797 -3.18 6.36 -8.05
C GLY A 797 -3.01 7.87 -7.97
N GLY A 798 -2.08 8.37 -8.78
CA GLY A 798 -1.56 9.72 -8.68
C GLY A 798 -0.63 10.04 -9.84
N GLY A 799 -0.09 11.25 -9.89
CA GLY A 799 0.72 11.71 -11.04
C GLY A 799 1.98 10.87 -11.30
N ALA A 800 2.50 10.21 -10.26
CA ALA A 800 3.57 9.24 -10.34
C ALA A 800 3.36 8.10 -9.32
N THR A 801 2.11 7.65 -9.20
CA THR A 801 1.68 6.61 -8.26
C THR A 801 0.86 5.55 -8.97
N THR A 802 1.05 4.30 -8.60
CA THR A 802 0.27 3.18 -9.14
C THR A 802 -1.22 3.31 -8.81
N GLY A 803 -2.05 3.29 -9.87
CA GLY A 803 -3.49 3.16 -9.79
C GLY A 803 -3.99 2.04 -10.71
N ILE A 804 -4.90 2.40 -11.63
CA ILE A 804 -5.43 1.49 -12.66
C ILE A 804 -4.61 1.53 -13.95
N VAL A 805 -4.02 2.69 -14.28
CA VAL A 805 -3.24 2.85 -15.53
C VAL A 805 -2.00 1.97 -15.54
N THR A 806 -1.55 1.60 -16.75
CA THR A 806 -0.37 0.74 -16.96
C THR A 806 0.90 1.53 -17.30
N THR A 807 0.81 2.86 -17.32
CA THR A 807 1.91 3.77 -17.64
C THR A 807 2.76 4.12 -16.42
N ILE A 808 2.29 3.79 -15.22
CA ILE A 808 2.97 4.04 -13.94
C ILE A 808 3.05 2.71 -13.19
N GLY A 809 4.27 2.28 -12.88
CA GLY A 809 4.50 1.01 -12.19
C GLY A 809 4.12 -0.22 -13.00
N LYS A 810 4.40 -1.40 -12.44
CA LYS A 810 4.03 -2.68 -13.07
C LYS A 810 2.79 -3.35 -12.47
N THR A 811 2.23 -2.81 -11.39
CA THR A 811 1.15 -3.47 -10.65
C THR A 811 -0.25 -3.04 -11.07
N GLY A 812 -0.40 -2.06 -11.97
CA GLY A 812 -1.69 -1.63 -12.51
C GLY A 812 -2.59 -2.76 -13.03
N PRO A 813 -2.09 -3.72 -13.83
CA PRO A 813 -2.87 -4.88 -14.27
C PRO A 813 -3.41 -5.75 -13.13
N TRP A 814 -2.66 -5.91 -12.04
CA TRP A 814 -3.13 -6.64 -10.86
C TRP A 814 -4.27 -5.88 -10.17
N THR A 815 -4.15 -4.56 -10.05
CA THR A 815 -5.21 -3.69 -9.51
C THR A 815 -6.48 -3.78 -10.35
N GLN A 816 -6.35 -3.79 -11.69
CA GLN A 816 -7.49 -3.99 -12.60
C GLN A 816 -8.21 -5.30 -12.33
N GLU A 817 -7.47 -6.41 -12.21
CA GLU A 817 -8.03 -7.74 -11.93
C GLU A 817 -8.77 -7.77 -10.58
N LYS A 818 -8.22 -7.15 -9.53
CA LYS A 818 -8.83 -7.09 -8.21
C LYS A 818 -10.13 -6.29 -8.20
N ILE A 819 -10.17 -5.13 -8.84
CA ILE A 819 -11.39 -4.33 -8.96
C ILE A 819 -12.42 -5.08 -9.80
N SER A 820 -12.01 -5.67 -10.93
CA SER A 820 -12.92 -6.45 -11.79
C SER A 820 -13.54 -7.65 -11.07
N SER A 821 -12.77 -8.31 -10.21
CA SER A 821 -13.23 -9.40 -9.35
C SER A 821 -14.24 -8.91 -8.31
N TYR A 822 -13.94 -7.79 -7.63
CA TYR A 822 -14.88 -7.13 -6.71
C TYR A 822 -16.21 -6.78 -7.39
N MET A 823 -16.15 -6.27 -8.63
CA MET A 823 -17.32 -5.87 -9.41
C MET A 823 -18.25 -7.03 -9.82
N GLN A 824 -17.93 -8.28 -9.49
CA GLN A 824 -18.87 -9.41 -9.62
C GLN A 824 -19.96 -9.40 -8.55
N ALA A 825 -19.66 -8.86 -7.37
CA ALA A 825 -20.61 -8.73 -6.26
C ALA A 825 -20.25 -7.48 -5.42
N PRO A 826 -20.43 -6.27 -5.97
CA PRO A 826 -20.02 -5.05 -5.29
C PRO A 826 -20.85 -4.79 -4.02
N ILE A 827 -20.25 -4.15 -3.02
CA ILE A 827 -20.87 -3.90 -1.72
C ILE A 827 -21.86 -2.74 -1.85
N SER A 828 -23.14 -3.02 -1.64
CA SER A 828 -24.21 -2.02 -1.63
C SER A 828 -23.98 -0.95 -0.56
N LEU A 829 -24.25 0.32 -0.90
CA LEU A 829 -24.25 1.44 0.05
C LEU A 829 -25.64 1.72 0.63
N LYS A 830 -26.68 1.02 0.18
CA LYS A 830 -28.07 1.28 0.59
C LYS A 830 -28.41 0.70 1.96
N SER A 831 -27.94 -0.51 2.23
CA SER A 831 -28.20 -1.22 3.48
C SER A 831 -27.12 -2.27 3.71
N THR A 832 -26.78 -2.52 4.97
CA THR A 832 -25.99 -3.70 5.32
C THR A 832 -26.80 -4.95 5.02
N ALA A 833 -26.15 -5.98 4.46
CA ALA A 833 -26.79 -7.28 4.36
C ALA A 833 -27.14 -7.78 5.76
N SER A 834 -28.35 -8.30 5.94
CA SER A 834 -28.73 -9.04 7.15
C SER A 834 -27.78 -10.22 7.32
N LEU A 835 -27.08 -10.27 8.46
CA LEU A 835 -26.04 -11.25 8.80
C LEU A 835 -26.51 -12.71 8.79
#